data_AF-A0A831U8Z6-F1
#
_entry.id   AF-A0A831U8Z6-F1
#
_cell.length_a   1.000
_cell.length_b   1.000
_cell.length_c   1.000
_cell.angle_alpha   90.00
_cell.angle_beta   90.00
_cell.angle_gamma   90.00
#
_symmetry.space_group_name_H-M   'P 1'
#
loop_
_entity.id
_entity.type
_entity.pdbx_description
1 polymer ?
#
loop_
_entity_poly.entity_id
_entity_poly.type
_entity_poly.pdbx_seq_one_letter_code
_entity_poly.pdbx_strand_id
1 'polypeptide(L)'
;MVQVDAHLSTGLPELDRMLKGVIPGDNIVWQVGAIEDYVPFVRPFCERALASGRNVVYFRFARHEPLVPEDLGVAVHALDPSVGFETFLVEIHRVIEEAGRGAHYVFDCISELAVDWYSDQMLGSFFMLTCPYLFDLETVTYFALLRDRHSSYATAPIAQTTQLLLDVYHHEDKLYIHPLKVQQRYSPTMNMFHVWDQGAFTPVSESYTITEVLSSERAGVLEAAGARLGVWTRTFLQAQDVLDELARGSASQEEADELFRRLLRMTISQDERVLALAERHLSLEDIVAIGKRMIGTGRVGGKTVGMLLARAALRQADPRWSKLLELHDSFFIASDVFYTFLVHNGCWWMRLRLKDPSDFQSEAERGRQRILMGSFPERIVAQFADMLDYFGQSPIIVRSSSLLEDNFGNSFAGKYESIFCANQGSRDKRLEDFISAVKTIYASTMSEKALSYRARRGLLDRDEQMALLVQRVSGSLHHNLFYPHVAGVGFSFNPYVWSEQIDPKAGMLRLVFGLGTRAVDRSDEDYTRVVALNAPNRRPEASRDDVRRYAQRKVDVLDLEANQLVSQDFSDVIQKSPDIPIELFASRDPEMERLARERNMDDICTHILTFDSLLSRTSFVEDMRAMLDTLQKAYGNPVDVEFTANFIDNSEYRVHLVQCRPLQVKVDTAVQARPDSIPCEDIVLESRGPIIGQSRFNVVNRVVYVVPSVYGQLPLSERYGVARCVGRVMHASKDNPPETIMLIGPGRWGTTTPSLGVPVTFAEINTVSVLCEVVAMRDDLVPDVSLATHFFTELVEMEILYVALFPTHKDNVLDKSYFESQANLLTELVPEGKPFEHAIKVFDPSEDLSRRKLKVHADTPAQSVVCYRDKPAAGSA
;
A
#
# COMPACT_ATOMS: atom_id res chain seq x y z
N MET A 1 -11.30 35.04 14.30
CA MET A 1 -10.17 34.73 15.21
C MET A 1 -10.65 35.04 16.61
N VAL A 2 -11.10 34.02 17.34
CA VAL A 2 -11.36 34.16 18.78
C VAL A 2 -9.99 34.29 19.44
N GLN A 3 -9.75 35.39 20.16
CA GLN A 3 -8.52 35.56 20.92
C GLN A 3 -8.50 34.48 22.01
N VAL A 4 -7.50 33.60 21.98
CA VAL A 4 -7.25 32.66 23.07
C VAL A 4 -6.93 33.51 24.30
N ASP A 5 -7.82 33.48 25.29
CA ASP A 5 -7.61 34.19 26.55
C ASP A 5 -6.47 33.51 27.31
N ALA A 6 -5.40 34.24 27.60
CA ALA A 6 -4.17 33.70 28.22
C ALA A 6 -4.38 33.18 29.66
N HIS A 7 -5.62 33.22 30.16
CA HIS A 7 -6.01 32.87 31.52
C HIS A 7 -6.79 31.55 31.65
N LEU A 8 -7.26 30.93 30.56
CA LEU A 8 -7.94 29.62 30.61
C LEU A 8 -6.96 28.49 30.26
N SER A 9 -7.02 27.41 31.04
CA SER A 9 -6.01 26.33 31.00
C SER A 9 -6.58 25.03 31.55
N THR A 10 -6.10 23.91 31.01
CA THR A 10 -6.32 22.56 31.57
C THR A 10 -5.55 22.31 32.87
N GLY A 11 -4.69 23.24 33.29
CA GLY A 11 -3.74 23.05 34.38
C GLY A 11 -2.48 22.28 33.96
N LEU A 12 -2.44 21.78 32.73
CA LEU A 12 -1.31 21.07 32.14
C LEU A 12 -0.77 21.92 30.96
N PRO A 13 0.33 22.68 31.14
CA PRO A 13 0.83 23.61 30.12
C PRO A 13 1.16 22.94 28.77
N GLU A 14 1.63 21.69 28.81
CA GLU A 14 1.95 20.93 27.60
C GLU A 14 0.68 20.43 26.88
N LEU A 15 -0.38 20.09 27.62
CA LEU A 15 -1.69 19.77 27.06
C LEU A 15 -2.32 21.01 26.40
N ASP A 16 -2.23 22.16 27.06
CA ASP A 16 -2.68 23.43 26.48
C ASP A 16 -1.91 23.75 25.20
N ARG A 17 -0.59 23.53 25.16
CA ARG A 17 0.22 23.74 23.95
C ARG A 17 -0.19 22.80 22.81
N MET A 18 -0.42 21.52 23.13
CA MET A 18 -0.89 20.50 22.19
C MET A 18 -2.24 20.89 21.57
N LEU A 19 -3.19 21.31 22.42
CA LEU A 19 -4.54 21.70 22.01
C LEU A 19 -4.61 23.11 21.40
N LYS A 20 -3.54 23.90 21.43
CA LYS A 20 -3.50 25.34 21.09
C LYS A 20 -4.38 26.22 22.01
N GLY A 21 -4.44 25.86 23.28
CA GLY A 21 -5.06 26.61 24.38
C GLY A 21 -6.55 26.32 24.56
N VAL A 22 -7.06 26.58 25.76
CA VAL A 22 -8.49 26.50 26.09
C VAL A 22 -9.16 27.85 25.82
N ILE A 23 -10.36 27.85 25.26
CA ILE A 23 -11.14 29.04 24.86
C ILE A 23 -12.41 29.09 25.72
N PRO A 24 -12.93 30.28 26.05
CA PRO A 24 -14.18 30.38 26.79
C PRO A 24 -15.33 29.66 26.05
N GLY A 25 -16.07 28.84 26.79
CA GLY A 25 -17.16 28.01 26.27
C GLY A 25 -16.75 26.56 25.94
N ASP A 26 -15.48 26.19 26.05
CA ASP A 26 -15.05 24.83 25.74
C ASP A 26 -15.69 23.79 26.69
N ASN A 27 -16.52 22.93 26.10
CA ASN A 27 -16.88 21.65 26.68
C ASN A 27 -15.83 20.61 26.25
N ILE A 28 -15.17 19.99 27.22
CA ILE A 28 -14.07 19.04 27.02
C ILE A 28 -14.55 17.67 27.51
N VAL A 29 -14.80 16.78 26.54
CA VAL A 29 -15.23 15.40 26.79
C VAL A 29 -14.01 14.49 26.73
N TRP A 30 -13.79 13.77 27.83
CA TRP A 30 -12.75 12.77 28.00
C TRP A 30 -13.37 11.39 27.85
N GLN A 31 -13.01 10.71 26.77
CA GLN A 31 -13.43 9.34 26.52
C GLN A 31 -12.36 8.39 27.06
N VAL A 32 -12.73 7.52 27.99
CA VAL A 32 -11.79 6.67 28.75
C VAL A 32 -12.24 5.21 28.77
N GLY A 33 -11.30 4.27 28.85
CA GLY A 33 -11.60 2.85 29.06
C GLY A 33 -12.03 2.56 30.51
N ALA A 34 -11.37 3.20 31.47
CA ALA A 34 -11.69 3.12 32.90
C ALA A 34 -11.73 4.53 33.52
N ILE A 35 -12.49 4.70 34.61
CA ILE A 35 -12.66 6.04 35.21
C ILE A 35 -11.36 6.55 35.86
N GLU A 36 -10.49 5.62 36.26
CA GLU A 36 -9.18 5.87 36.83
C GLU A 36 -8.27 6.62 35.85
N ASP A 37 -8.44 6.41 34.54
CA ASP A 37 -7.66 7.10 33.50
C ASP A 37 -8.08 8.57 33.32
N TYR A 38 -9.25 8.96 33.83
CA TYR A 38 -9.74 10.34 33.80
C TYR A 38 -9.17 11.20 34.94
N VAL A 39 -9.00 10.60 36.11
CA VAL A 39 -8.59 11.27 37.36
C VAL A 39 -7.33 12.15 37.20
N PRO A 40 -6.27 11.73 36.48
CA PRO A 40 -5.06 12.53 36.30
C PRO A 40 -5.27 13.93 35.70
N PHE A 41 -6.36 14.14 34.95
CA PHE A 41 -6.67 15.42 34.31
C PHE A 41 -7.52 16.35 35.18
N VAL A 42 -8.25 15.82 36.16
CA VAL A 42 -9.23 16.58 36.97
C VAL A 42 -8.54 17.49 37.98
N ARG A 43 -7.58 16.97 38.77
CA ARG A 43 -6.90 17.75 39.82
C ARG A 43 -6.17 18.98 39.26
N PRO A 44 -5.31 18.86 38.21
CA PRO A 44 -4.62 20.03 37.65
C PRO A 44 -5.58 21.12 37.15
N PHE A 45 -6.69 20.70 36.53
CA PHE A 45 -7.73 21.60 36.03
C PHE A 45 -8.36 22.42 37.16
N CYS A 46 -8.78 21.76 38.25
CA CYS A 46 -9.35 22.44 39.42
C CYS A 46 -8.34 23.37 40.12
N GLU A 47 -7.11 22.91 40.35
CA GLU A 47 -6.07 23.71 41.00
C GLU A 47 -5.76 24.99 40.21
N ARG A 48 -5.66 24.89 38.88
CA ARG A 48 -5.40 26.04 38.02
C ARG A 48 -6.56 27.03 37.98
N ALA A 49 -7.79 26.55 37.96
CA ALA A 49 -8.98 27.39 37.98
C ALA A 49 -9.09 28.16 39.31
N LEU A 50 -8.87 27.49 40.45
CA LEU A 50 -8.86 28.11 41.78
C LEU A 50 -7.73 29.14 41.92
N ALA A 51 -6.52 28.81 41.47
CA ALA A 51 -5.38 29.73 41.46
C ALA A 51 -5.62 30.98 40.61
N SER A 52 -6.52 30.89 39.62
CA SER A 52 -6.91 32.00 38.76
C SER A 52 -8.15 32.77 39.28
N GLY A 53 -8.60 32.47 40.51
CA GLY A 53 -9.74 33.14 41.15
C GLY A 53 -11.09 32.80 40.54
N ARG A 54 -11.22 31.67 39.82
CA ARG A 54 -12.47 31.23 39.20
C ARG A 54 -13.26 30.32 40.14
N ASN A 55 -14.58 30.37 40.03
CA ASN A 55 -15.47 29.42 40.71
C ASN A 55 -15.34 28.05 40.04
N VAL A 56 -15.11 27.01 40.85
CA VAL A 56 -15.11 25.62 40.42
C VAL A 56 -16.30 24.91 41.06
N VAL A 57 -17.08 24.20 40.25
CA VAL A 57 -18.27 23.47 40.67
C VAL A 57 -18.12 22.01 40.24
N TYR A 58 -18.36 21.08 41.16
CA TYR A 58 -18.34 19.64 40.90
C TYR A 58 -19.75 19.05 41.03
N PHE A 59 -20.28 18.51 39.93
CA PHE A 59 -21.55 17.80 39.91
C PHE A 59 -21.34 16.31 40.15
N ARG A 60 -21.89 15.83 41.27
CA ARG A 60 -21.75 14.46 41.76
C ARG A 60 -23.08 13.72 41.61
N PHE A 61 -23.12 12.65 40.84
CA PHE A 61 -24.32 11.83 40.61
C PHE A 61 -24.02 10.35 40.31
N ALA A 62 -22.76 9.99 40.03
CA ALA A 62 -22.34 8.64 39.67
C ALA A 62 -21.88 7.83 40.89
N ARG A 63 -21.70 6.52 40.72
CA ARG A 63 -21.36 5.55 41.78
C ARG A 63 -19.87 5.31 41.94
N HIS A 64 -19.04 5.65 40.94
CA HIS A 64 -17.57 5.61 41.05
C HIS A 64 -17.05 6.54 42.16
N GLU A 65 -15.82 6.40 42.64
CA GLU A 65 -15.23 7.30 43.66
C GLU A 65 -15.27 8.79 43.24
N PRO A 66 -15.36 9.75 44.19
CA PRO A 66 -15.35 11.18 43.87
C PRO A 66 -14.09 11.58 43.08
N LEU A 67 -14.30 12.28 41.97
CA LEU A 67 -13.22 12.67 41.05
C LEU A 67 -12.44 13.89 41.54
N VAL A 68 -13.12 14.80 42.24
CA VAL A 68 -12.53 16.00 42.81
C VAL A 68 -12.15 15.72 44.27
N PRO A 69 -10.86 15.83 44.62
CA PRO A 69 -10.39 15.64 45.98
C PRO A 69 -10.98 16.67 46.97
N GLU A 70 -11.37 16.23 48.17
CA GLU A 70 -11.98 17.08 49.20
C GLU A 70 -11.08 18.23 49.66
N ASP A 71 -9.74 18.08 49.55
CA ASP A 71 -8.75 19.08 49.95
C ASP A 71 -8.77 20.36 49.11
N LEU A 72 -9.39 20.34 47.92
CA LEU A 72 -9.42 21.49 47.01
C LEU A 72 -10.50 22.53 47.36
N GLY A 73 -11.44 22.21 48.27
CA GLY A 73 -12.48 23.15 48.70
C GLY A 73 -13.46 23.59 47.60
N VAL A 74 -13.67 22.74 46.60
CA VAL A 74 -14.58 22.97 45.46
C VAL A 74 -16.04 22.87 45.90
N ALA A 75 -16.94 23.64 45.28
CA ALA A 75 -18.37 23.54 45.55
C ALA A 75 -18.93 22.24 44.95
N VAL A 76 -19.27 21.27 45.81
CA VAL A 76 -19.81 19.97 45.39
C VAL A 76 -21.34 19.97 45.46
N HIS A 77 -21.99 19.64 44.36
CA HIS A 77 -23.43 19.50 44.26
C HIS A 77 -23.79 18.04 43.96
N ALA A 78 -24.33 17.36 44.98
CA ALA A 78 -24.82 15.99 44.85
C ALA A 78 -26.23 16.00 44.25
N LEU A 79 -26.41 15.31 43.13
CA LEU A 79 -27.63 15.22 42.36
C LEU A 79 -28.06 13.76 42.23
N ASP A 80 -29.36 13.52 42.23
CA ASP A 80 -29.93 12.18 42.06
C ASP A 80 -30.57 12.06 40.67
N PRO A 81 -30.02 11.28 39.73
CA PRO A 81 -30.57 11.14 38.39
C PRO A 81 -31.92 10.39 38.36
N SER A 82 -32.28 9.69 39.44
CA SER A 82 -33.51 8.88 39.53
C SER A 82 -34.78 9.70 39.72
N VAL A 83 -34.67 10.99 40.11
CA VAL A 83 -35.81 11.90 40.30
C VAL A 83 -36.49 12.30 38.99
N GLY A 84 -35.87 12.00 37.85
CA GLY A 84 -36.38 12.25 36.51
C GLY A 84 -35.54 13.29 35.75
N PHE A 85 -35.47 13.10 34.42
CA PHE A 85 -34.62 13.87 33.52
C PHE A 85 -34.83 15.39 33.62
N GLU A 86 -36.07 15.86 33.57
CA GLU A 86 -36.37 17.31 33.58
C GLU A 86 -35.97 17.96 34.91
N THR A 87 -36.29 17.30 36.03
CA THR A 87 -35.94 17.80 37.37
C THR A 87 -34.43 17.86 37.57
N PHE A 88 -33.71 16.81 37.15
CA PHE A 88 -32.25 16.77 37.16
C PHE A 88 -31.62 17.89 36.31
N LEU A 89 -32.12 18.09 35.09
CA LEU A 89 -31.64 19.13 34.18
C LEU A 89 -31.88 20.54 34.74
N VAL A 90 -33.07 20.81 35.29
CA VAL A 90 -33.40 22.11 35.91
C VAL A 90 -32.49 22.40 37.10
N GLU A 91 -32.18 21.40 37.91
CA GLU A 91 -31.28 21.57 39.06
C GLU A 91 -29.86 21.92 38.62
N ILE A 92 -29.32 21.23 37.61
CA ILE A 92 -28.03 21.56 37.00
C ILE A 92 -28.03 22.99 36.45
N HIS A 93 -29.04 23.36 35.66
CA HIS A 93 -29.11 24.69 35.06
C HIS A 93 -29.21 25.79 36.11
N ARG A 94 -29.94 25.56 37.21
CA ARG A 94 -30.00 26.48 38.35
C ARG A 94 -28.62 26.70 38.97
N VAL A 95 -27.87 25.64 39.23
CA VAL A 95 -26.51 25.75 39.80
C VAL A 95 -25.57 26.48 38.84
N ILE A 96 -25.67 26.20 37.54
CA ILE A 96 -24.89 26.90 36.50
C ILE A 96 -25.22 28.40 36.47
N GLU A 97 -26.50 28.78 36.59
CA GLU A 97 -26.95 30.17 36.67
C GLU A 97 -26.41 30.91 37.90
N GLU A 98 -26.47 30.25 39.07
CA GLU A 98 -26.00 30.80 40.33
C GLU A 98 -24.47 31.02 40.34
N ALA A 99 -23.70 30.13 39.71
CA ALA A 99 -22.24 30.24 39.63
C ALA A 99 -21.76 31.33 38.65
N GLY A 100 -22.55 31.62 37.61
CA GLY A 100 -22.34 32.73 36.68
C GLY A 100 -21.32 32.47 35.55
N ARG A 101 -21.05 33.53 34.78
CA ARG A 101 -20.25 33.49 33.54
C ARG A 101 -18.77 33.16 33.81
N GLY A 102 -18.19 32.27 33.01
CA GLY A 102 -16.76 31.90 33.11
C GLY A 102 -16.39 31.03 34.30
N ALA A 103 -17.37 30.37 34.94
CA ALA A 103 -17.15 29.33 35.93
C ALA A 103 -16.57 28.05 35.29
N HIS A 104 -15.96 27.19 36.11
CA HIS A 104 -15.39 25.92 35.70
C HIS A 104 -16.18 24.76 36.31
N TYR A 105 -16.48 23.76 35.49
CA TYR A 105 -17.32 22.64 35.90
C TYR A 105 -16.61 21.31 35.69
N VAL A 106 -16.75 20.43 36.67
CA VAL A 106 -16.42 19.00 36.55
C VAL A 106 -17.71 18.22 36.74
N PHE A 107 -18.01 17.33 35.79
CA PHE A 107 -19.10 16.39 35.92
C PHE A 107 -18.56 15.00 36.23
N ASP A 108 -19.31 14.25 37.02
CA ASP A 108 -19.17 12.80 37.07
C ASP A 108 -19.30 12.14 35.69
N CYS A 109 -18.99 10.85 35.62
CA CYS A 109 -19.09 10.10 34.38
C CYS A 109 -20.54 10.10 33.86
N ILE A 110 -20.77 10.79 32.73
CA ILE A 110 -22.10 10.93 32.14
C ILE A 110 -22.63 9.60 31.60
N SER A 111 -21.77 8.60 31.41
CA SER A 111 -22.18 7.24 31.05
C SER A 111 -23.13 6.60 32.06
N GLU A 112 -23.01 6.94 33.36
CA GLU A 112 -23.91 6.40 34.38
C GLU A 112 -25.35 6.95 34.25
N LEU A 113 -25.53 8.15 33.68
CA LEU A 113 -26.86 8.71 33.42
C LEU A 113 -27.67 7.85 32.43
N ALA A 114 -27.02 7.25 31.44
CA ALA A 114 -27.68 6.33 30.51
C ALA A 114 -28.16 5.05 31.22
N VAL A 115 -27.47 4.62 32.27
CA VAL A 115 -27.85 3.46 33.09
C VAL A 115 -29.07 3.80 33.94
N ASP A 116 -29.07 4.96 34.61
CA ASP A 116 -30.17 5.35 35.49
C ASP A 116 -31.44 5.75 34.71
N TRP A 117 -31.30 6.34 33.51
CA TRP A 117 -32.42 6.66 32.63
C TRP A 117 -32.81 5.55 31.66
N TYR A 118 -32.05 4.44 31.62
CA TYR A 118 -32.22 3.33 30.69
C TYR A 118 -32.27 3.77 29.21
N SER A 119 -31.53 4.82 28.84
CA SER A 119 -31.62 5.43 27.50
C SER A 119 -30.39 6.26 27.11
N ASP A 120 -29.69 5.81 26.07
CA ASP A 120 -28.65 6.59 25.39
C ASP A 120 -29.20 7.87 24.76
N GLN A 121 -30.45 7.85 24.27
CA GLN A 121 -31.06 9.05 23.68
C GLN A 121 -31.25 10.16 24.71
N MET A 122 -31.57 9.81 25.96
CA MET A 122 -31.70 10.79 27.04
C MET A 122 -30.33 11.36 27.44
N LEU A 123 -29.28 10.53 27.47
CA LEU A 123 -27.90 11.01 27.65
C LEU A 123 -27.50 12.00 26.55
N GLY A 124 -27.74 11.66 25.28
CA GLY A 124 -27.48 12.58 24.16
C GLY A 124 -28.29 13.88 24.28
N SER A 125 -29.55 13.79 24.67
CA SER A 125 -30.44 14.95 24.86
C SER A 125 -29.99 15.85 26.01
N PHE A 126 -29.56 15.27 27.14
CA PHE A 126 -28.96 16.01 28.25
C PHE A 126 -27.77 16.82 27.75
N PHE A 127 -26.85 16.17 27.04
CA PHE A 127 -25.64 16.83 26.56
C PHE A 127 -25.96 17.96 25.56
N MET A 128 -26.93 17.76 24.67
CA MET A 128 -27.40 18.78 23.72
C MET A 128 -28.12 19.96 24.37
N LEU A 129 -28.71 19.80 25.55
CA LEU A 129 -29.38 20.87 26.28
C LEU A 129 -28.43 21.65 27.19
N THR A 130 -27.48 20.95 27.83
CA THR A 130 -26.56 21.55 28.81
C THR A 130 -25.33 22.18 28.15
N CYS A 131 -24.73 21.56 27.14
CA CYS A 131 -23.49 22.08 26.54
C CYS A 131 -23.64 23.44 25.82
N PRO A 132 -24.69 23.69 25.02
CA PRO A 132 -24.91 25.02 24.47
C PRO A 132 -25.10 26.08 25.55
N TYR A 133 -25.75 25.72 26.65
CA TYR A 133 -25.93 26.62 27.78
C TYR A 133 -24.60 27.01 28.45
N LEU A 134 -23.74 26.01 28.69
CA LEU A 134 -22.38 26.19 29.20
C LEU A 134 -21.50 27.00 28.24
N PHE A 135 -21.67 26.79 26.93
CA PHE A 135 -20.95 27.51 25.88
C PHE A 135 -21.30 29.01 25.88
N ASP A 136 -22.58 29.35 25.92
CA ASP A 136 -23.07 30.74 25.95
C ASP A 136 -22.59 31.51 27.20
N LEU A 137 -22.43 30.79 28.31
CA LEU A 137 -21.90 31.33 29.57
C LEU A 137 -20.36 31.38 29.62
N GLU A 138 -19.66 31.12 28.51
CA GLU A 138 -18.21 31.22 28.39
C GLU A 138 -17.46 30.36 29.43
N THR A 139 -18.05 29.24 29.85
CA THR A 139 -17.53 28.33 30.89
C THR A 139 -16.44 27.41 30.34
N VAL A 140 -15.72 26.72 31.22
CA VAL A 140 -14.87 25.58 30.80
C VAL A 140 -15.33 24.35 31.58
N THR A 141 -15.70 23.30 30.85
CA THR A 141 -16.38 22.14 31.46
C THR A 141 -15.72 20.83 31.07
N TYR A 142 -15.58 19.95 32.07
CA TYR A 142 -14.99 18.63 31.98
C TYR A 142 -16.07 17.56 32.15
N PHE A 143 -16.18 16.67 31.16
CA PHE A 143 -17.08 15.51 31.16
C PHE A 143 -16.30 14.23 30.94
N ALA A 144 -16.63 13.15 31.66
CA ALA A 144 -16.11 11.82 31.40
C ALA A 144 -17.14 10.92 30.71
N LEU A 145 -16.73 10.22 29.65
CA LEU A 145 -17.53 9.26 28.90
C LEU A 145 -16.78 7.93 28.81
N LEU A 146 -17.43 6.81 29.17
CA LEU A 146 -16.86 5.48 29.01
C LEU A 146 -16.91 5.05 27.54
N ARG A 147 -15.77 4.59 27.02
CA ARG A 147 -15.64 4.06 25.66
C ARG A 147 -16.42 2.75 25.51
N ASP A 148 -16.95 2.51 24.30
CA ASP A 148 -17.61 1.25 23.91
C ASP A 148 -18.81 0.83 24.78
N ARG A 149 -19.48 1.78 25.44
CA ARG A 149 -20.70 1.53 26.25
C ARG A 149 -21.98 2.15 25.70
N HIS A 150 -21.88 2.94 24.64
CA HIS A 150 -22.99 3.77 24.15
C HIS A 150 -23.21 3.59 22.65
N SER A 151 -24.48 3.56 22.26
CA SER A 151 -24.88 3.57 20.86
C SER A 151 -24.65 4.93 20.19
N SER A 152 -24.77 4.95 18.86
CA SER A 152 -24.72 6.19 18.06
C SER A 152 -25.74 7.25 18.47
N TYR A 153 -26.79 6.87 19.20
CA TYR A 153 -27.80 7.80 19.72
C TYR A 153 -27.27 8.74 20.82
N ALA A 154 -26.23 8.35 21.55
CA ALA A 154 -25.56 9.22 22.51
C ALA A 154 -24.25 9.78 21.94
N THR A 155 -23.44 8.93 21.31
CA THR A 155 -22.08 9.33 20.88
C THR A 155 -22.09 10.37 19.77
N ALA A 156 -23.00 10.28 18.79
CA ALA A 156 -23.05 11.25 17.70
C ALA A 156 -23.49 12.66 18.16
N PRO A 157 -24.56 12.83 18.96
CA PRO A 157 -24.88 14.13 19.56
C PRO A 157 -23.74 14.72 20.40
N ILE A 158 -23.10 13.91 21.25
CA ILE A 158 -21.99 14.38 22.10
C ILE A 158 -20.83 14.88 21.24
N ALA A 159 -20.40 14.09 20.25
CA ALA A 159 -19.31 14.45 19.34
C ALA A 159 -19.66 15.70 18.50
N GLN A 160 -20.92 15.89 18.10
CA GLN A 160 -21.35 17.05 17.33
C GLN A 160 -21.38 18.33 18.18
N THR A 161 -21.85 18.24 19.43
CA THR A 161 -22.06 19.41 20.30
C THR A 161 -20.79 19.86 21.02
N THR A 162 -19.92 18.93 21.43
CA THR A 162 -18.71 19.25 22.22
C THR A 162 -17.69 20.07 21.43
N GLN A 163 -16.90 20.90 22.10
CA GLN A 163 -15.81 21.67 21.48
C GLN A 163 -14.55 20.82 21.37
N LEU A 164 -14.26 20.04 22.42
CA LEU A 164 -13.14 19.10 22.45
C LEU A 164 -13.64 17.69 22.81
N LEU A 165 -13.17 16.70 22.04
CA LEU A 165 -13.36 15.27 22.32
C LEU A 165 -11.98 14.61 22.30
N LEU A 166 -11.54 14.14 23.47
CA LEU A 166 -10.22 13.58 23.70
C LEU A 166 -10.37 12.14 24.16
N ASP A 167 -9.71 11.22 23.46
CA ASP A 167 -9.75 9.80 23.76
C ASP A 167 -8.47 9.38 24.50
N VAL A 168 -8.59 8.69 25.64
CA VAL A 168 -7.46 8.37 26.52
C VAL A 168 -7.27 6.86 26.60
N TYR A 169 -6.06 6.41 26.31
CA TYR A 169 -5.67 5.00 26.34
C TYR A 169 -4.60 4.79 27.41
N HIS A 170 -4.63 3.62 28.06
CA HIS A 170 -3.61 3.22 29.01
C HIS A 170 -2.89 1.96 28.51
N HIS A 171 -1.57 2.08 28.28
CA HIS A 171 -0.75 0.98 27.77
C HIS A 171 0.65 1.03 28.38
N GLU A 172 1.14 -0.11 28.89
CA GLU A 172 2.47 -0.25 29.51
C GLU A 172 2.80 0.85 30.56
N ASP A 173 1.86 1.10 31.48
CA ASP A 173 1.95 2.12 32.54
C ASP A 173 2.07 3.58 32.03
N LYS A 174 1.79 3.83 30.75
CA LYS A 174 1.74 5.17 30.15
C LYS A 174 0.34 5.50 29.65
N LEU A 175 0.00 6.79 29.74
CA LEU A 175 -1.23 7.34 29.18
C LEU A 175 -0.98 7.93 27.80
N TYR A 176 -1.90 7.65 26.88
CA TYR A 176 -1.90 8.17 25.52
C TYR A 176 -3.19 8.95 25.29
N ILE A 177 -3.09 10.14 24.68
CA ILE A 177 -4.25 10.96 24.31
C ILE A 177 -4.35 11.01 22.79
N HIS A 178 -5.54 10.73 22.26
CA HIS A 178 -5.90 10.90 20.87
C HIS A 178 -7.04 11.92 20.74
N PRO A 179 -6.76 13.16 20.33
CA PRO A 179 -7.80 14.16 20.09
C PRO A 179 -8.63 13.79 18.85
N LEU A 180 -9.90 13.46 19.06
CA LEU A 180 -10.85 13.14 17.99
C LEU A 180 -11.49 14.40 17.41
N LYS A 181 -11.69 15.42 18.25
CA LYS A 181 -12.23 16.72 17.86
C LYS A 181 -11.55 17.82 18.65
N VAL A 182 -11.06 18.83 17.95
CA VAL A 182 -10.63 20.11 18.54
C VAL A 182 -11.19 21.24 17.69
N GLN A 183 -12.23 21.91 18.20
CA GLN A 183 -12.96 22.91 17.43
C GLN A 183 -12.17 24.24 17.34
N GLN A 184 -12.20 24.87 16.16
CA GLN A 184 -11.61 26.18 15.85
C GLN A 184 -10.08 26.29 15.98
N ARG A 185 -9.36 25.17 16.11
CA ARG A 185 -7.90 25.14 16.27
C ARG A 185 -7.29 24.14 15.31
N TYR A 186 -6.01 24.33 14.98
CA TYR A 186 -5.30 23.45 14.06
C TYR A 186 -3.80 23.36 14.38
N SER A 187 -3.26 22.15 14.29
CA SER A 187 -1.83 21.83 14.23
C SER A 187 -1.68 20.58 13.35
N PRO A 188 -0.58 20.41 12.60
CA PRO A 188 -0.34 19.19 11.80
C PRO A 188 -0.34 17.90 12.63
N THR A 189 -0.01 17.98 13.91
CA THR A 189 0.06 16.82 14.82
C THR A 189 -1.11 16.73 15.80
N MET A 190 -2.05 17.69 15.80
CA MET A 190 -3.05 17.85 16.88
C MET A 190 -3.90 16.61 17.12
N ASN A 191 -4.35 15.96 16.04
CA ASN A 191 -5.19 14.76 16.09
C ASN A 191 -4.34 13.50 15.80
N MET A 192 -3.05 13.52 16.14
CA MET A 192 -2.23 12.32 16.28
C MET A 192 -2.38 11.76 17.69
N PHE A 193 -1.90 10.53 17.90
CA PHE A 193 -1.69 10.00 19.24
C PHE A 193 -0.57 10.77 19.93
N HIS A 194 -0.75 11.10 21.20
CA HIS A 194 0.27 11.75 22.03
C HIS A 194 0.53 10.91 23.27
N VAL A 195 1.77 10.53 23.51
CA VAL A 195 2.16 9.89 24.77
C VAL A 195 2.39 10.96 25.84
N TRP A 196 1.87 10.72 27.03
CA TRP A 196 2.18 11.52 28.20
C TRP A 196 3.36 10.90 28.95
N ASP A 197 4.54 11.50 28.82
CA ASP A 197 5.76 11.03 29.46
C ASP A 197 6.52 12.22 30.06
N GLN A 198 7.03 12.04 31.29
CA GLN A 198 7.78 13.07 32.03
C GLN A 198 7.14 14.47 32.06
N GLY A 199 5.80 14.54 32.04
CA GLY A 199 5.06 15.81 32.06
C GLY A 199 4.86 16.49 30.69
N ALA A 200 5.35 15.87 29.60
CA ALA A 200 5.18 16.37 28.23
C ALA A 200 4.22 15.49 27.41
N PHE A 201 3.46 16.13 26.52
CA PHE A 201 2.65 15.45 25.50
C PHE A 201 3.39 15.47 24.17
N THR A 202 3.93 14.33 23.77
CA THR A 202 4.70 14.21 22.52
C THR A 202 3.93 13.40 21.50
N PRO A 203 3.79 13.87 20.24
CA PRO A 203 3.11 13.11 19.22
C PRO A 203 3.89 11.82 18.96
N VAL A 204 3.19 10.70 18.96
CA VAL A 204 3.74 9.39 18.62
C VAL A 204 4.03 9.41 17.12
N SER A 205 5.31 9.51 16.77
CA SER A 205 5.77 9.61 15.38
C SER A 205 5.72 8.28 14.64
N GLU A 206 5.81 7.15 15.36
CA GLU A 206 5.92 5.82 14.76
C GLU A 206 4.55 5.15 14.62
N SER A 207 4.24 4.68 13.40
CA SER A 207 2.97 4.00 13.13
C SER A 207 2.78 2.71 13.94
N TYR A 208 3.85 1.97 14.24
CA TYR A 208 3.77 0.68 14.94
C TYR A 208 3.28 0.85 16.39
N THR A 209 3.77 1.85 17.11
CA THR A 209 3.37 2.16 18.49
C THR A 209 1.88 2.47 18.58
N ILE A 210 1.37 3.26 17.63
CA ILE A 210 -0.06 3.61 17.57
C ILE A 210 -0.91 2.35 17.39
N THR A 211 -0.50 1.45 16.49
CA THR A 211 -1.22 0.20 16.25
C THR A 211 -1.18 -0.72 17.47
N GLU A 212 -0.06 -0.82 18.19
CA GLU A 212 0.05 -1.60 19.42
C GLU A 212 -0.93 -1.09 20.49
N VAL A 213 -0.95 0.22 20.78
CA VAL A 213 -1.87 0.85 21.73
C VAL A 213 -3.33 0.57 21.35
N LEU A 214 -3.71 0.83 20.10
CA LEU A 214 -5.08 0.61 19.59
C LEU A 214 -5.49 -0.86 19.58
N SER A 215 -4.54 -1.79 19.42
CA SER A 215 -4.82 -3.23 19.41
C SER A 215 -4.94 -3.85 20.80
N SER A 216 -4.32 -3.21 21.80
CA SER A 216 -4.31 -3.71 23.19
C SER A 216 -5.67 -3.58 23.88
N GLU A 217 -6.53 -2.69 23.38
CA GLU A 217 -7.90 -2.54 23.84
C GLU A 217 -8.89 -3.14 22.83
N ARG A 218 -9.82 -3.95 23.33
CA ARG A 218 -10.79 -4.70 22.51
C ARG A 218 -11.82 -3.74 21.89
N ALA A 219 -11.52 -3.14 20.75
CA ALA A 219 -12.46 -2.25 20.07
C ALA A 219 -13.76 -2.98 19.67
N GLY A 220 -14.87 -2.56 20.26
CA GLY A 220 -16.23 -3.05 19.99
C GLY A 220 -16.88 -2.38 18.77
N VAL A 221 -16.31 -2.51 17.58
CA VAL A 221 -16.85 -1.83 16.36
C VAL A 221 -18.11 -2.51 15.80
N LEU A 222 -18.56 -3.63 16.38
CA LEU A 222 -19.69 -4.39 15.83
C LEU A 222 -21.07 -3.72 16.05
N GLU A 223 -21.17 -2.62 16.81
CA GLU A 223 -22.45 -1.99 17.18
C GLU A 223 -22.90 -0.83 16.28
N ALA A 224 -22.07 -0.32 15.37
CA ALA A 224 -22.49 0.74 14.43
C ALA A 224 -23.50 0.26 13.36
N ALA A 225 -23.86 -1.03 13.35
CA ALA A 225 -24.91 -1.60 12.49
C ALA A 225 -26.31 -1.50 13.13
N GLY A 226 -26.67 -0.33 13.65
CA GLY A 226 -28.04 -0.01 14.06
C GLY A 226 -28.97 0.10 12.85
N ALA A 227 -29.68 -0.99 12.53
CA ALA A 227 -31.06 -1.05 11.99
C ALA A 227 -31.27 -2.33 11.16
N ARG A 228 -32.01 -3.29 11.75
CA ARG A 228 -32.40 -4.61 11.22
C ARG A 228 -31.23 -5.54 10.86
N LEU A 229 -30.99 -6.49 11.77
CA LEU A 229 -30.02 -7.59 11.66
C LEU A 229 -30.18 -8.40 10.35
N GLY A 230 -29.43 -8.01 9.32
CA GLY A 230 -29.29 -8.78 8.08
C GLY A 230 -28.60 -10.14 8.35
N VAL A 231 -28.60 -11.03 7.35
CA VAL A 231 -27.90 -12.34 7.45
C VAL A 231 -26.41 -12.14 7.77
N TRP A 232 -25.79 -11.11 7.21
CA TRP A 232 -24.38 -10.77 7.42
C TRP A 232 -24.06 -10.48 8.89
N THR A 233 -24.66 -9.43 9.45
CA THR A 233 -24.43 -9.00 10.85
C THR A 233 -24.75 -10.10 11.85
N ARG A 234 -25.83 -10.88 11.62
CA ARG A 234 -26.17 -12.02 12.50
C ARG A 234 -25.10 -13.10 12.53
N THR A 235 -24.49 -13.40 11.38
CA THR A 235 -23.47 -14.46 11.31
C THR A 235 -22.20 -14.05 12.07
N PHE A 236 -21.82 -12.76 12.02
CA PHE A 236 -20.69 -12.25 12.78
C PHE A 236 -20.96 -12.15 14.29
N LEU A 237 -22.16 -11.72 14.69
CA LEU A 237 -22.57 -11.72 16.09
C LEU A 237 -22.56 -13.14 16.65
N GLN A 238 -23.16 -14.09 15.93
CA GLN A 238 -23.14 -15.51 16.31
C GLN A 238 -21.71 -16.06 16.47
N ALA A 239 -20.79 -15.66 15.58
CA ALA A 239 -19.39 -16.08 15.69
C ALA A 239 -18.69 -15.47 16.92
N GLN A 240 -18.99 -14.21 17.27
CA GLN A 240 -18.49 -13.59 18.51
C GLN A 240 -19.06 -14.29 19.75
N ASP A 241 -20.36 -14.60 19.76
CA ASP A 241 -21.01 -15.32 20.86
C ASP A 241 -20.36 -16.69 21.07
N VAL A 242 -20.12 -17.45 19.99
CA VAL A 242 -19.45 -18.77 20.06
C VAL A 242 -18.02 -18.64 20.56
N LEU A 243 -17.26 -17.60 20.16
CA LEU A 243 -15.92 -17.36 20.69
C LEU A 243 -15.95 -17.08 22.21
N ASP A 244 -16.90 -16.28 22.67
CA ASP A 244 -17.05 -15.95 24.09
C ASP A 244 -17.46 -17.19 24.91
N GLU A 245 -18.30 -18.06 24.35
CA GLU A 245 -18.69 -19.33 24.94
C GLU A 245 -17.55 -20.36 24.95
N LEU A 246 -16.72 -20.42 23.90
CA LEU A 246 -15.51 -21.27 23.89
C LEU A 246 -14.53 -20.83 24.97
N ALA A 247 -14.32 -19.52 25.15
CA ALA A 247 -13.47 -18.98 26.22
C ALA A 247 -13.99 -19.35 27.62
N ARG A 248 -15.31 -19.55 27.78
CA ARG A 248 -15.96 -20.01 29.01
C ARG A 248 -16.08 -21.53 29.11
N GLY A 249 -15.68 -22.28 28.08
CA GLY A 249 -15.76 -23.74 28.02
C GLY A 249 -17.16 -24.31 27.82
N SER A 250 -18.12 -23.54 27.29
CA SER A 250 -19.53 -23.92 27.16
C SER A 250 -19.98 -24.27 25.73
N ALA A 251 -19.19 -23.95 24.70
CA ALA A 251 -19.50 -24.25 23.29
C ALA A 251 -18.64 -25.40 22.73
N SER A 252 -19.10 -26.02 21.63
CA SER A 252 -18.36 -27.08 20.94
C SER A 252 -17.41 -26.51 19.89
N GLN A 253 -16.24 -27.15 19.72
CA GLN A 253 -15.29 -26.78 18.65
C GLN A 253 -15.88 -26.99 17.25
N GLU A 254 -16.79 -27.96 17.09
CA GLU A 254 -17.43 -28.26 15.80
C GLU A 254 -18.31 -27.09 15.30
N GLU A 255 -19.08 -26.46 16.21
CA GLU A 255 -19.89 -25.27 15.88
C GLU A 255 -19.02 -24.10 15.42
N ALA A 256 -17.86 -23.92 16.08
CA ALA A 256 -16.89 -22.89 15.73
C ALA A 256 -16.28 -23.13 14.33
N ASP A 257 -15.92 -24.38 14.02
CA ASP A 257 -15.34 -24.76 12.73
C ASP A 257 -16.35 -24.67 11.58
N GLU A 258 -17.64 -24.93 11.83
CA GLU A 258 -18.71 -24.72 10.83
C GLU A 258 -18.91 -23.22 10.55
N LEU A 259 -19.00 -22.40 11.59
CA LEU A 259 -19.12 -20.95 11.46
C LEU A 259 -17.89 -20.35 10.77
N PHE A 260 -16.70 -20.82 11.12
CA PHE A 260 -15.45 -20.40 10.50
C PHE A 260 -15.46 -20.64 8.98
N ARG A 261 -15.76 -21.86 8.53
CA ARG A 261 -15.85 -22.20 7.10
C ARG A 261 -16.90 -21.39 6.35
N ARG A 262 -18.05 -21.15 7.01
CA ARG A 262 -19.11 -20.29 6.46
C ARG A 262 -18.63 -18.85 6.30
N LEU A 263 -17.97 -18.28 7.32
CA LEU A 263 -17.46 -16.92 7.28
C LEU A 263 -16.33 -16.77 6.25
N LEU A 264 -15.42 -17.73 6.13
CA LEU A 264 -14.38 -17.72 5.10
C LEU A 264 -14.96 -17.57 3.70
N ARG A 265 -16.02 -18.32 3.38
CA ARG A 265 -16.72 -18.21 2.08
C ARG A 265 -17.44 -16.88 1.89
N MET A 266 -17.90 -16.28 2.98
CA MET A 266 -18.56 -14.97 2.96
C MET A 266 -17.57 -13.82 2.75
N THR A 267 -16.38 -13.87 3.38
CA THR A 267 -15.47 -12.72 3.51
C THR A 267 -14.19 -12.82 2.69
N ILE A 268 -13.61 -14.02 2.59
CA ILE A 268 -12.27 -14.24 2.01
C ILE A 268 -12.40 -14.54 0.51
N SER A 269 -12.87 -15.74 0.16
CA SER A 269 -12.91 -16.19 -1.25
C SER A 269 -13.91 -17.32 -1.45
N GLN A 270 -14.20 -17.61 -2.72
CA GLN A 270 -14.91 -18.83 -3.15
C GLN A 270 -13.97 -19.81 -3.86
N ASP A 271 -12.71 -19.44 -4.06
CA ASP A 271 -11.70 -20.31 -4.65
C ASP A 271 -11.25 -21.35 -3.62
N GLU A 272 -11.40 -22.63 -3.96
CA GLU A 272 -11.09 -23.76 -3.07
C GLU A 272 -9.61 -23.80 -2.66
N ARG A 273 -8.67 -23.33 -3.51
CA ARG A 273 -7.23 -23.29 -3.14
C ARG A 273 -6.98 -22.20 -2.11
N VAL A 274 -7.60 -21.03 -2.28
CA VAL A 274 -7.48 -19.92 -1.32
C VAL A 274 -8.16 -20.28 -0.01
N LEU A 275 -9.34 -20.92 -0.06
CA LEU A 275 -10.04 -21.40 1.13
C LEU A 275 -9.23 -22.43 1.90
N ALA A 276 -8.63 -23.43 1.23
CA ALA A 276 -7.77 -24.41 1.87
C ALA A 276 -6.54 -23.77 2.55
N LEU A 277 -5.97 -22.73 1.94
CA LEU A 277 -4.86 -21.97 2.53
C LEU A 277 -5.34 -21.15 3.75
N ALA A 278 -6.51 -20.52 3.66
CA ALA A 278 -7.12 -19.75 4.74
C ALA A 278 -7.50 -20.63 5.94
N GLU A 279 -8.09 -21.81 5.71
CA GLU A 279 -8.42 -22.77 6.76
C GLU A 279 -7.19 -23.28 7.51
N ARG A 280 -6.02 -23.32 6.84
CA ARG A 280 -4.76 -23.77 7.46
C ARG A 280 -4.12 -22.71 8.36
N HIS A 281 -4.24 -21.43 7.99
CA HIS A 281 -3.45 -20.35 8.59
C HIS A 281 -4.27 -19.33 9.40
N LEU A 282 -5.56 -19.16 9.12
CA LEU A 282 -6.45 -18.25 9.85
C LEU A 282 -7.25 -19.00 10.92
N SER A 283 -7.70 -18.24 11.91
CA SER A 283 -8.61 -18.69 12.97
C SER A 283 -9.97 -17.99 12.88
N LEU A 284 -10.96 -18.47 13.63
CA LEU A 284 -12.25 -17.81 13.76
C LEU A 284 -12.12 -16.38 14.33
N GLU A 285 -11.21 -16.19 15.29
CA GLU A 285 -10.91 -14.88 15.89
C GLU A 285 -10.40 -13.89 14.83
N ASP A 286 -9.51 -14.33 13.93
CA ASP A 286 -9.01 -13.49 12.84
C ASP A 286 -10.15 -13.01 11.93
N ILE A 287 -11.09 -13.90 11.59
CA ILE A 287 -12.21 -13.54 10.71
C ILE A 287 -13.18 -12.58 11.39
N VAL A 288 -13.45 -12.76 12.68
CA VAL A 288 -14.26 -11.82 13.47
C VAL A 288 -13.57 -10.46 13.56
N ALA A 289 -12.24 -10.43 13.74
CA ALA A 289 -11.47 -9.18 13.73
C ALA A 289 -11.52 -8.47 12.36
N ILE A 290 -11.48 -9.21 11.25
CA ILE A 290 -11.70 -8.65 9.90
C ILE A 290 -13.11 -8.04 9.82
N GLY A 291 -14.13 -8.75 10.31
CA GLY A 291 -15.51 -8.27 10.32
C GLY A 291 -15.72 -6.95 11.07
N LYS A 292 -15.02 -6.77 12.20
CA LYS A 292 -15.04 -5.52 12.98
C LYS A 292 -14.50 -4.30 12.21
N ARG A 293 -13.57 -4.51 11.28
CA ARG A 293 -12.95 -3.43 10.47
C ARG A 293 -13.49 -3.35 9.05
N MET A 294 -14.65 -3.96 8.79
CA MET A 294 -15.22 -4.03 7.45
C MET A 294 -16.32 -2.98 7.24
N ILE A 295 -16.25 -2.28 6.11
CA ILE A 295 -17.22 -1.29 5.68
C ILE A 295 -18.07 -1.91 4.56
N GLY A 296 -19.40 -1.90 4.76
CA GLY A 296 -20.35 -2.58 3.88
C GLY A 296 -20.33 -4.11 4.02
N THR A 297 -20.67 -4.83 2.94
CA THR A 297 -20.74 -6.30 2.89
C THR A 297 -20.03 -6.86 1.67
N GLY A 298 -19.76 -8.17 1.68
CA GLY A 298 -19.11 -8.88 0.59
C GLY A 298 -17.69 -9.28 0.93
N ARG A 299 -16.89 -9.56 -0.10
CA ARG A 299 -15.52 -10.08 0.04
C ARG A 299 -14.49 -8.94 0.09
N VAL A 300 -13.35 -9.20 0.75
CA VAL A 300 -12.29 -8.20 0.98
C VAL A 300 -11.26 -8.08 -0.17
N GLY A 301 -11.35 -8.96 -1.17
CA GLY A 301 -10.52 -8.93 -2.37
C GLY A 301 -9.13 -9.55 -2.23
N GLY A 302 -8.45 -9.77 -3.37
CA GLY A 302 -7.22 -10.56 -3.47
C GLY A 302 -6.03 -10.02 -2.68
N LYS A 303 -5.73 -8.72 -2.79
CA LYS A 303 -4.58 -8.11 -2.09
C LYS A 303 -4.70 -8.24 -0.59
N THR A 304 -5.90 -7.96 -0.08
CA THR A 304 -6.22 -8.11 1.34
C THR A 304 -6.00 -9.54 1.79
N VAL A 305 -6.56 -10.51 1.07
CA VAL A 305 -6.42 -11.93 1.40
C VAL A 305 -4.95 -12.36 1.38
N GLY A 306 -4.21 -11.99 0.34
CA GLY A 306 -2.78 -12.28 0.22
C GLY A 306 -1.96 -11.72 1.38
N MET A 307 -2.19 -10.47 1.76
CA MET A 307 -1.54 -9.83 2.91
C MET A 307 -1.87 -10.55 4.23
N LEU A 308 -3.15 -10.80 4.51
CA LEU A 308 -3.59 -11.41 5.77
C LEU A 308 -3.07 -12.86 5.91
N LEU A 309 -3.17 -13.66 4.84
CA LEU A 309 -2.68 -15.04 4.83
C LEU A 309 -1.18 -15.11 5.03
N ALA A 310 -0.41 -14.25 4.37
CA ALA A 310 1.03 -14.24 4.51
C ALA A 310 1.46 -13.90 5.95
N ARG A 311 0.82 -12.91 6.57
CA ARG A 311 1.10 -12.53 7.96
C ARG A 311 0.72 -13.64 8.95
N ALA A 312 -0.42 -14.29 8.74
CA ALA A 312 -0.85 -15.41 9.56
C ALA A 312 0.08 -16.64 9.41
N ALA A 313 0.46 -16.97 8.18
CA ALA A 313 1.39 -18.06 7.88
C ALA A 313 2.76 -17.85 8.53
N LEU A 314 3.28 -16.61 8.53
CA LEU A 314 4.52 -16.27 9.23
C LEU A 314 4.36 -16.48 10.74
N ARG A 315 3.35 -15.86 11.37
CA ARG A 315 3.11 -15.98 12.83
C ARG A 315 2.94 -17.43 13.30
N GLN A 316 2.27 -18.27 12.50
CA GLN A 316 2.09 -19.68 12.80
C GLN A 316 3.40 -20.48 12.67
N ALA A 317 4.26 -20.11 11.72
CA ALA A 317 5.52 -20.81 11.47
C ALA A 317 6.56 -20.59 12.56
N ASP A 318 6.67 -19.35 13.08
CA ASP A 318 7.65 -19.00 14.12
C ASP A 318 7.18 -17.80 14.97
N PRO A 319 7.12 -17.92 16.31
CA PRO A 319 6.76 -16.82 17.20
C PRO A 319 7.61 -15.56 17.06
N ARG A 320 8.84 -15.65 16.52
CA ARG A 320 9.71 -14.48 16.29
C ARG A 320 9.06 -13.44 15.38
N TRP A 321 8.20 -13.88 14.44
CA TRP A 321 7.50 -12.97 13.52
C TRP A 321 6.53 -12.05 14.24
N SER A 322 6.01 -12.42 15.41
CA SER A 322 5.16 -11.52 16.20
C SER A 322 5.92 -10.31 16.74
N LYS A 323 7.25 -10.43 16.91
CA LYS A 323 8.11 -9.29 17.26
C LYS A 323 8.59 -8.56 16.01
N LEU A 324 9.00 -9.27 14.97
CA LEU A 324 9.58 -8.61 13.80
C LEU A 324 8.53 -7.89 12.92
N LEU A 325 7.30 -8.41 12.83
CA LEU A 325 6.27 -7.81 12.00
C LEU A 325 5.56 -6.66 12.72
N GLU A 326 5.47 -5.49 12.07
CA GLU A 326 4.57 -4.42 12.52
C GLU A 326 3.13 -4.92 12.49
N LEU A 327 2.35 -4.67 13.55
CA LEU A 327 0.91 -4.93 13.56
C LEU A 327 0.20 -4.13 12.45
N HIS A 328 -0.97 -4.59 12.03
CA HIS A 328 -1.80 -3.85 11.08
C HIS A 328 -3.18 -3.56 11.68
N ASP A 329 -3.71 -2.39 11.36
CA ASP A 329 -5.03 -1.91 11.74
C ASP A 329 -5.91 -1.60 10.52
N SER A 330 -5.67 -2.32 9.42
CA SER A 330 -6.31 -2.06 8.13
C SER A 330 -7.84 -2.20 8.18
N PHE A 331 -8.52 -1.33 7.44
CA PHE A 331 -9.95 -1.40 7.17
C PHE A 331 -10.22 -1.93 5.77
N PHE A 332 -11.38 -2.58 5.61
CA PHE A 332 -11.73 -3.28 4.37
C PHE A 332 -13.05 -2.78 3.84
N ILE A 333 -13.04 -2.06 2.72
CA ILE A 333 -14.27 -1.69 2.01
C ILE A 333 -14.64 -2.88 1.14
N ALA A 334 -15.71 -3.56 1.54
CA ALA A 334 -16.09 -4.82 0.94
C ALA A 334 -16.70 -4.65 -0.47
N SER A 335 -16.61 -5.72 -1.26
CA SER A 335 -16.94 -5.74 -2.68
C SER A 335 -18.34 -5.26 -3.05
N ASP A 336 -19.35 -5.45 -2.18
CA ASP A 336 -20.72 -5.06 -2.52
C ASP A 336 -20.89 -3.55 -2.52
N VAL A 337 -20.07 -2.81 -1.77
CA VAL A 337 -20.09 -1.34 -1.74
C VAL A 337 -19.83 -0.78 -3.15
N PHE A 338 -18.92 -1.40 -3.91
CA PHE A 338 -18.66 -1.04 -5.30
C PHE A 338 -19.90 -1.24 -6.18
N TYR A 339 -20.59 -2.38 -6.06
CA TYR A 339 -21.80 -2.65 -6.85
C TYR A 339 -22.96 -1.75 -6.46
N THR A 340 -23.21 -1.56 -5.16
CA THR A 340 -24.20 -0.61 -4.66
C THR A 340 -23.91 0.79 -5.20
N PHE A 341 -22.64 1.23 -5.20
CA PHE A 341 -22.24 2.51 -5.77
C PHE A 341 -22.54 2.60 -7.28
N LEU A 342 -22.19 1.59 -8.08
CA LEU A 342 -22.46 1.59 -9.51
C LEU A 342 -23.97 1.60 -9.84
N VAL A 343 -24.77 0.86 -9.08
CA VAL A 343 -26.23 0.81 -9.25
C VAL A 343 -26.85 2.14 -8.84
N HIS A 344 -26.50 2.67 -7.67
CA HIS A 344 -26.99 3.94 -7.13
C HIS A 344 -26.74 5.10 -8.11
N ASN A 345 -25.59 5.11 -8.77
CA ASN A 345 -25.19 6.17 -9.70
C ASN A 345 -25.51 5.86 -11.18
N GLY A 346 -26.31 4.82 -11.46
CA GLY A 346 -26.74 4.48 -12.83
C GLY A 346 -25.60 4.10 -13.77
N CYS A 347 -24.48 3.61 -13.24
CA CYS A 347 -23.28 3.19 -13.98
C CYS A 347 -23.35 1.70 -14.39
N TRP A 348 -24.25 0.92 -13.78
CA TRP A 348 -24.36 -0.52 -14.00
C TRP A 348 -24.54 -0.91 -15.48
N TRP A 349 -25.47 -0.25 -16.18
CA TRP A 349 -25.76 -0.57 -17.58
C TRP A 349 -24.62 -0.20 -18.53
N MET A 350 -23.84 0.84 -18.20
CA MET A 350 -22.65 1.20 -18.97
C MET A 350 -21.57 0.13 -18.84
N ARG A 351 -21.33 -0.35 -17.61
CA ARG A 351 -20.39 -1.45 -17.35
C ARG A 351 -20.76 -2.72 -18.12
N LEU A 352 -22.05 -3.04 -18.27
CA LEU A 352 -22.49 -4.20 -19.04
C LEU A 352 -22.20 -4.08 -20.54
N ARG A 353 -22.29 -2.88 -21.12
CA ARG A 353 -21.99 -2.63 -22.54
C ARG A 353 -20.50 -2.77 -22.85
N LEU A 354 -19.64 -2.49 -21.86
CA LEU A 354 -18.18 -2.69 -21.95
C LEU A 354 -17.75 -4.16 -22.04
N LYS A 355 -18.67 -5.12 -22.18
CA LYS A 355 -18.33 -6.50 -22.56
C LYS A 355 -18.03 -6.62 -24.06
N ASP A 356 -18.53 -5.69 -24.88
CA ASP A 356 -18.22 -5.65 -26.31
C ASP A 356 -16.99 -4.74 -26.58
N PRO A 357 -15.89 -5.28 -27.13
CA PRO A 357 -14.70 -4.51 -27.51
C PRO A 357 -14.96 -3.32 -28.43
N SER A 358 -16.03 -3.32 -29.23
CA SER A 358 -16.33 -2.20 -30.15
C SER A 358 -16.72 -0.91 -29.43
N ASP A 359 -17.25 -1.01 -28.21
CA ASP A 359 -17.85 0.11 -27.48
C ASP A 359 -16.91 0.71 -26.40
N PHE A 360 -15.71 0.16 -26.25
CA PHE A 360 -14.76 0.49 -25.18
C PHE A 360 -14.50 1.99 -25.08
N GLN A 361 -14.22 2.66 -26.18
CA GLN A 361 -13.65 4.02 -26.11
C GLN A 361 -14.68 5.09 -25.71
N SER A 362 -15.93 4.97 -26.16
CA SER A 362 -16.96 6.00 -25.91
C SER A 362 -17.73 5.78 -24.61
N GLU A 363 -18.02 4.54 -24.24
CA GLU A 363 -18.80 4.23 -23.03
C GLU A 363 -17.91 4.20 -21.77
N ALA A 364 -16.62 3.88 -21.89
CA ALA A 364 -15.70 3.85 -20.75
C ALA A 364 -15.46 5.25 -20.16
N GLU A 365 -15.21 6.25 -20.99
CA GLU A 365 -14.98 7.63 -20.51
C GLU A 365 -16.25 8.22 -19.88
N ARG A 366 -17.43 7.94 -20.46
CA ARG A 366 -18.72 8.32 -19.87
C ARG A 366 -18.94 7.66 -18.50
N GLY A 367 -18.66 6.37 -18.40
CA GLY A 367 -18.77 5.64 -17.14
C GLY A 367 -17.81 6.17 -16.08
N ARG A 368 -16.55 6.46 -16.46
CA ARG A 368 -15.54 7.06 -15.58
C ARG A 368 -16.00 8.41 -15.02
N GLN A 369 -16.50 9.30 -15.86
CA GLN A 369 -17.01 10.60 -15.44
C GLN A 369 -18.19 10.47 -14.48
N ARG A 370 -19.13 9.54 -14.74
CA ARG A 370 -20.25 9.28 -13.83
C ARG A 370 -19.81 8.75 -12.47
N ILE A 371 -18.80 7.88 -12.43
CA ILE A 371 -18.24 7.40 -11.16
C ILE A 371 -17.64 8.56 -10.35
N LEU A 372 -16.88 9.45 -10.99
CA LEU A 372 -16.25 10.58 -10.32
C LEU A 372 -17.29 11.58 -9.76
N MET A 373 -18.39 11.79 -10.47
CA MET A 373 -19.50 12.67 -10.03
C MET A 373 -20.51 11.98 -9.10
N GLY A 374 -20.44 10.66 -8.95
CA GLY A 374 -21.41 9.88 -8.17
C GLY A 374 -21.33 10.15 -6.67
N SER A 375 -22.34 9.72 -5.92
CA SER A 375 -22.39 9.82 -4.46
C SER A 375 -22.53 8.45 -3.80
N PHE A 376 -22.05 8.34 -2.56
CA PHE A 376 -22.24 7.17 -1.71
C PHE A 376 -23.51 7.32 -0.86
N PRO A 377 -24.18 6.21 -0.50
CA PRO A 377 -25.25 6.25 0.49
C PRO A 377 -24.75 6.79 1.84
N GLU A 378 -25.60 7.56 2.55
CA GLU A 378 -25.24 8.22 3.82
C GLU A 378 -24.66 7.25 4.86
N ARG A 379 -25.19 6.04 4.95
CA ARG A 379 -24.67 4.99 5.85
C ARG A 379 -23.20 4.64 5.56
N ILE A 380 -22.80 4.54 4.29
CA ILE A 380 -21.42 4.23 3.92
C ILE A 380 -20.52 5.44 4.21
N VAL A 381 -21.01 6.66 3.97
CA VAL A 381 -20.29 7.90 4.30
C VAL A 381 -20.04 8.00 5.81
N ALA A 382 -21.02 7.65 6.64
CA ALA A 382 -20.85 7.59 8.09
C ALA A 382 -19.75 6.58 8.48
N GLN A 383 -19.78 5.37 7.92
CA GLN A 383 -18.73 4.36 8.17
C GLN A 383 -17.33 4.82 7.71
N PHE A 384 -17.22 5.59 6.62
CA PHE A 384 -15.96 6.22 6.21
C PHE A 384 -15.49 7.26 7.24
N ALA A 385 -16.40 8.06 7.78
CA ALA A 385 -16.07 9.04 8.80
C ALA A 385 -15.57 8.36 10.09
N ASP A 386 -16.26 7.31 10.55
CA ASP A 386 -15.86 6.53 11.74
C ASP A 386 -14.46 5.92 11.57
N MET A 387 -14.16 5.39 10.39
CA MET A 387 -12.83 4.88 10.06
C MET A 387 -11.77 6.00 10.05
N LEU A 388 -12.07 7.18 9.53
CA LEU A 388 -11.14 8.32 9.51
C LEU A 388 -10.93 8.92 10.91
N ASP A 389 -11.90 8.80 11.80
CA ASP A 389 -11.77 9.16 13.20
C ASP A 389 -10.85 8.16 13.92
N TYR A 390 -10.96 6.85 13.61
CA TYR A 390 -10.01 5.83 14.09
C TYR A 390 -8.56 6.12 13.67
N PHE A 391 -8.33 6.51 12.40
CA PHE A 391 -6.97 6.82 11.93
C PHE A 391 -6.45 8.19 12.39
N GLY A 392 -7.32 9.09 12.87
CA GLY A 392 -6.95 10.46 13.22
C GLY A 392 -6.30 11.19 12.03
N GLN A 393 -5.21 11.91 12.28
CA GLN A 393 -4.39 12.57 11.24
C GLN A 393 -3.26 11.68 10.69
N SER A 394 -3.28 10.38 10.96
CA SER A 394 -2.23 9.50 10.44
C SER A 394 -2.40 9.30 8.93
N PRO A 395 -1.32 9.32 8.13
CA PRO A 395 -1.44 9.09 6.69
C PRO A 395 -1.98 7.70 6.39
N ILE A 396 -2.84 7.62 5.37
CA ILE A 396 -3.48 6.37 4.93
C ILE A 396 -3.24 6.14 3.44
N ILE A 397 -3.25 4.88 3.02
CA ILE A 397 -3.24 4.48 1.63
C ILE A 397 -4.51 3.66 1.33
N VAL A 398 -5.19 4.01 0.24
CA VAL A 398 -6.33 3.28 -0.28
C VAL A 398 -5.86 2.46 -1.48
N ARG A 399 -5.86 1.14 -1.34
CA ARG A 399 -5.38 0.21 -2.36
C ARG A 399 -6.58 -0.53 -2.98
N SER A 400 -6.60 -0.58 -4.30
CA SER A 400 -7.49 -1.47 -5.06
C SER A 400 -7.21 -2.94 -4.69
N SER A 401 -8.25 -3.72 -4.40
CA SER A 401 -8.17 -5.14 -4.08
C SER A 401 -9.26 -5.87 -4.86
N SER A 402 -9.03 -6.12 -6.15
CA SER A 402 -10.01 -6.79 -7.00
C SER A 402 -10.20 -8.25 -6.57
N LEU A 403 -11.39 -8.80 -6.75
CA LEU A 403 -11.65 -10.22 -6.49
C LEU A 403 -10.97 -11.14 -7.51
N LEU A 404 -10.59 -10.61 -8.67
CA LEU A 404 -9.85 -11.36 -9.70
C LEU A 404 -8.33 -11.29 -9.49
N GLU A 405 -7.88 -10.34 -8.67
CA GLU A 405 -6.49 -10.07 -8.35
C GLU A 405 -5.96 -11.07 -7.32
N ASP A 406 -4.65 -11.32 -7.37
CA ASP A 406 -3.89 -12.22 -6.48
C ASP A 406 -4.46 -13.65 -6.32
N ASN A 407 -5.38 -14.05 -7.20
CA ASN A 407 -5.80 -15.45 -7.37
C ASN A 407 -4.74 -16.22 -8.16
N PHE A 408 -4.56 -17.51 -7.82
CA PHE A 408 -3.73 -18.42 -8.60
C PHE A 408 -4.16 -18.39 -10.08
N GLY A 409 -3.30 -17.91 -10.98
CA GLY A 409 -3.57 -17.81 -12.41
C GLY A 409 -3.67 -16.39 -12.99
N ASN A 410 -3.89 -15.35 -12.18
CA ASN A 410 -4.00 -13.96 -12.65
C ASN A 410 -3.16 -12.98 -11.82
N SER A 411 -2.27 -12.24 -12.46
CA SER A 411 -1.57 -11.09 -11.85
C SER A 411 -2.12 -9.80 -12.43
N PHE A 412 -2.78 -8.98 -11.61
CA PHE A 412 -3.30 -7.65 -11.98
C PHE A 412 -2.32 -6.53 -11.61
N ALA A 413 -1.02 -6.85 -11.48
CA ALA A 413 0.01 -5.93 -11.00
C ALA A 413 0.06 -4.60 -11.79
N GLY A 414 -0.11 -3.49 -11.07
CA GLY A 414 -0.03 -2.13 -11.62
C GLY A 414 -1.12 -1.77 -12.63
N LYS A 415 -2.28 -2.45 -12.60
CA LYS A 415 -3.42 -2.16 -13.49
C LYS A 415 -4.47 -1.25 -12.85
N TYR A 416 -4.55 -1.22 -11.53
CA TYR A 416 -5.47 -0.38 -10.76
C TYR A 416 -4.70 0.57 -9.85
N GLU A 417 -5.31 1.73 -9.60
CA GLU A 417 -4.73 2.80 -8.80
C GLU A 417 -4.62 2.41 -7.32
N SER A 418 -3.61 2.94 -6.64
CA SER A 418 -3.52 3.01 -5.19
C SER A 418 -3.18 4.45 -4.82
N ILE A 419 -3.93 5.05 -3.90
CA ILE A 419 -3.85 6.49 -3.64
C ILE A 419 -3.43 6.70 -2.19
N PHE A 420 -2.36 7.47 -2.02
CA PHE A 420 -1.94 7.98 -0.71
C PHE A 420 -2.76 9.21 -0.34
N CYS A 421 -3.30 9.21 0.86
CA CYS A 421 -3.88 10.37 1.50
C CYS A 421 -3.01 10.75 2.70
N ALA A 422 -2.36 11.91 2.66
CA ALA A 422 -1.61 12.42 3.81
C ALA A 422 -2.54 12.71 5.01
N ASN A 423 -3.86 12.79 4.78
CA ASN A 423 -4.92 12.79 5.80
C ASN A 423 -4.83 13.99 6.76
N GLN A 424 -4.49 15.17 6.22
CA GLN A 424 -4.39 16.42 6.97
C GLN A 424 -5.60 17.34 6.73
N GLY A 425 -5.75 18.36 7.57
CA GLY A 425 -6.89 19.30 7.52
C GLY A 425 -8.06 18.95 8.44
N SER A 426 -9.19 19.62 8.24
CA SER A 426 -10.42 19.41 9.04
C SER A 426 -11.04 18.04 8.77
N ARG A 427 -11.84 17.55 9.71
CA ARG A 427 -12.55 16.26 9.58
C ARG A 427 -13.34 16.13 8.26
N ASP A 428 -14.09 17.18 7.90
CA ASP A 428 -14.87 17.19 6.65
C ASP A 428 -13.98 17.16 5.41
N LYS A 429 -12.86 17.91 5.43
CA LYS A 429 -11.90 17.92 4.33
C LYS A 429 -11.24 16.56 4.13
N ARG A 430 -10.83 15.92 5.22
CA ARG A 430 -10.27 14.55 5.21
C ARG A 430 -11.28 13.55 4.62
N LEU A 431 -12.55 13.67 5.00
CA LEU A 431 -13.63 12.82 4.47
C LEU A 431 -13.87 13.04 2.97
N GLU A 432 -13.92 14.30 2.52
CA GLU A 432 -14.04 14.64 1.09
C GLU A 432 -12.88 14.08 0.26
N ASP A 433 -11.64 14.27 0.73
CA ASP A 433 -10.44 13.80 0.04
C ASP A 433 -10.40 12.27 -0.02
N PHE A 434 -10.79 11.59 1.07
CA PHE A 434 -10.92 10.14 1.10
C PHE A 434 -11.97 9.61 0.12
N ILE A 435 -13.17 10.22 0.10
CA ILE A 435 -14.23 9.86 -0.85
C ILE A 435 -13.76 10.06 -2.30
N SER A 436 -13.02 11.14 -2.56
CA SER A 436 -12.42 11.40 -3.88
C SER A 436 -11.42 10.32 -4.28
N ALA A 437 -10.56 9.88 -3.36
CA ALA A 437 -9.63 8.78 -3.59
C ALA A 437 -10.36 7.47 -3.93
N VAL A 438 -11.37 7.10 -3.14
CA VAL A 438 -12.22 5.91 -3.39
C VAL A 438 -12.87 5.97 -4.77
N LYS A 439 -13.47 7.11 -5.15
CA LYS A 439 -14.09 7.29 -6.48
C LYS A 439 -13.08 7.16 -7.60
N THR A 440 -11.87 7.71 -7.42
CA THR A 440 -10.80 7.65 -8.42
C THR A 440 -10.38 6.20 -8.67
N ILE A 441 -10.24 5.40 -7.61
CA ILE A 441 -9.93 3.98 -7.73
C ILE A 441 -11.06 3.23 -8.43
N TYR A 442 -12.33 3.48 -8.07
CA TYR A 442 -13.47 2.89 -8.77
C TYR A 442 -13.53 3.32 -10.25
N ALA A 443 -13.16 4.55 -10.58
CA ALA A 443 -13.09 5.01 -11.96
C ALA A 443 -11.98 4.29 -12.76
N SER A 444 -10.89 3.87 -12.09
CA SER A 444 -9.78 3.16 -12.74
C SER A 444 -10.18 1.81 -13.34
N THR A 445 -11.28 1.18 -12.87
CA THR A 445 -11.81 -0.06 -13.45
C THR A 445 -12.36 0.14 -14.88
N MET A 446 -12.67 1.38 -15.24
CA MET A 446 -13.12 1.77 -16.58
C MET A 446 -11.99 2.38 -17.41
N SER A 447 -10.73 2.26 -16.97
CA SER A 447 -9.59 2.72 -17.79
C SER A 447 -9.37 1.81 -18.99
N GLU A 448 -8.86 2.38 -20.08
CA GLU A 448 -8.48 1.62 -21.28
C GLU A 448 -7.45 0.53 -20.96
N LYS A 449 -6.51 0.81 -20.06
CA LYS A 449 -5.48 -0.14 -19.58
C LYS A 449 -6.13 -1.35 -18.91
N ALA A 450 -7.09 -1.14 -18.00
CA ALA A 450 -7.78 -2.21 -17.28
C ALA A 450 -8.68 -3.04 -18.22
N LEU A 451 -9.47 -2.39 -19.07
CA LEU A 451 -10.37 -3.06 -20.02
C LEU A 451 -9.60 -3.89 -21.06
N SER A 452 -8.53 -3.33 -21.63
CA SER A 452 -7.67 -4.04 -22.59
C SER A 452 -6.97 -5.24 -21.98
N TYR A 453 -6.57 -5.14 -20.70
CA TYR A 453 -6.01 -6.29 -19.97
C TYR A 453 -7.06 -7.40 -19.81
N ARG A 454 -8.27 -7.06 -19.35
CA ARG A 454 -9.35 -8.03 -19.16
C ARG A 454 -9.78 -8.69 -20.47
N ALA A 455 -9.85 -7.94 -21.57
CA ALA A 455 -10.11 -8.46 -22.91
C ALA A 455 -9.12 -9.55 -23.30
N ARG A 456 -7.82 -9.28 -23.15
CA ARG A 456 -6.76 -10.21 -23.53
C ARG A 456 -6.74 -11.50 -22.72
N ARG A 457 -7.13 -11.45 -21.44
CA ARG A 457 -7.18 -12.64 -20.57
C ARG A 457 -8.52 -13.38 -20.64
N GLY A 458 -9.45 -12.96 -21.50
CA GLY A 458 -10.80 -13.53 -21.57
C GLY A 458 -11.60 -13.32 -20.28
N LEU A 459 -11.34 -12.22 -19.57
CA LEU A 459 -11.94 -11.87 -18.27
C LEU A 459 -13.04 -10.81 -18.38
N LEU A 460 -13.42 -10.39 -19.58
CA LEU A 460 -14.52 -9.42 -19.80
C LEU A 460 -15.85 -9.95 -19.28
N ASP A 461 -16.10 -11.24 -19.47
CA ASP A 461 -17.33 -11.88 -19.04
C ASP A 461 -17.37 -12.22 -17.56
N ARG A 462 -16.22 -12.17 -16.87
CA ARG A 462 -16.15 -12.40 -15.42
C ARG A 462 -16.54 -11.17 -14.63
N ASP A 463 -17.19 -11.41 -13.49
CA ASP A 463 -17.59 -10.36 -12.55
C ASP A 463 -16.37 -9.75 -11.86
N GLU A 464 -15.94 -8.60 -12.35
CA GLU A 464 -14.96 -7.76 -11.67
C GLU A 464 -15.63 -7.00 -10.52
N GLN A 465 -15.42 -7.43 -9.29
CA GLN A 465 -15.79 -6.69 -8.09
C GLN A 465 -14.54 -6.07 -7.47
N MET A 466 -14.60 -4.77 -7.19
CA MET A 466 -13.49 -4.04 -6.60
C MET A 466 -13.76 -3.85 -5.11
N ALA A 467 -13.03 -4.57 -4.26
CA ALA A 467 -12.91 -4.22 -2.85
C ALA A 467 -11.74 -3.24 -2.68
N LEU A 468 -11.68 -2.54 -1.54
CA LEU A 468 -10.56 -1.65 -1.22
C LEU A 468 -9.95 -2.01 0.12
N LEU A 469 -8.62 -2.01 0.15
CA LEU A 469 -7.81 -2.16 1.35
C LEU A 469 -7.35 -0.77 1.78
N VAL A 470 -7.79 -0.32 2.96
CA VAL A 470 -7.36 0.95 3.54
C VAL A 470 -6.37 0.65 4.65
N GLN A 471 -5.15 1.16 4.54
CA GLN A 471 -4.07 0.91 5.50
C GLN A 471 -3.49 2.21 6.01
N ARG A 472 -3.05 2.21 7.26
CA ARG A 472 -2.09 3.21 7.74
C ARG A 472 -0.79 3.08 6.95
N VAL A 473 -0.24 4.19 6.49
CA VAL A 473 1.07 4.19 5.83
C VAL A 473 2.12 3.90 6.90
N SER A 474 2.99 2.92 6.65
CA SER A 474 4.10 2.61 7.55
C SER A 474 5.21 3.63 7.37
N GLY A 475 5.69 4.18 8.48
CA GLY A 475 6.74 5.19 8.49
C GLY A 475 6.78 6.00 9.78
N SER A 476 7.67 6.98 9.79
CA SER A 476 7.89 7.92 10.88
C SER A 476 7.80 9.37 10.39
N LEU A 477 7.36 10.26 11.28
CA LEU A 477 7.33 11.70 11.03
C LEU A 477 8.71 12.33 11.29
N HIS A 478 9.28 12.95 10.27
CA HIS A 478 10.51 13.74 10.35
C HIS A 478 10.24 15.17 9.88
N HIS A 479 10.20 16.11 10.83
CA HIS A 479 9.76 17.50 10.60
C HIS A 479 8.33 17.56 10.02
N ASN A 480 8.18 17.69 8.70
CA ASN A 480 6.89 17.70 7.98
C ASN A 480 6.77 16.54 6.97
N LEU A 481 7.77 15.65 6.91
CA LEU A 481 7.83 14.54 5.97
C LEU A 481 7.53 13.23 6.68
N PHE A 482 6.65 12.42 6.11
CA PHE A 482 6.29 11.10 6.64
C PHE A 482 6.64 10.01 5.63
N TYR A 483 7.50 9.07 6.03
CA TYR A 483 7.99 7.98 5.18
C TYR A 483 8.67 6.88 6.00
N PRO A 484 8.77 5.64 5.49
CA PRO A 484 9.57 4.59 6.13
C PRO A 484 11.05 4.69 5.75
N HIS A 485 11.93 4.21 6.63
CA HIS A 485 13.37 4.23 6.36
C HIS A 485 13.73 3.35 5.15
N VAL A 486 13.10 2.18 5.01
CA VAL A 486 13.31 1.27 3.88
C VAL A 486 11.96 0.79 3.35
N ALA A 487 11.84 0.73 2.04
CA ALA A 487 10.76 0.02 1.38
C ALA A 487 11.30 -0.87 0.27
N GLY A 488 10.55 -1.90 -0.11
CA GLY A 488 11.03 -2.80 -1.14
C GLY A 488 10.04 -3.84 -1.62
N VAL A 489 10.48 -4.53 -2.68
CA VAL A 489 9.83 -5.72 -3.22
C VAL A 489 10.78 -6.89 -3.07
N GLY A 490 10.29 -8.01 -2.54
CA GLY A 490 11.02 -9.26 -2.40
C GLY A 490 10.46 -10.33 -3.31
N PHE A 491 11.31 -11.11 -3.94
CA PHE A 491 10.94 -12.27 -4.74
C PHE A 491 11.60 -13.51 -4.16
N SER A 492 10.83 -14.53 -3.82
CA SER A 492 11.35 -15.81 -3.31
C SER A 492 12.17 -16.58 -4.34
N PHE A 493 11.95 -16.29 -5.62
CA PHE A 493 12.76 -16.77 -6.73
C PHE A 493 13.44 -15.58 -7.40
N ASN A 494 14.76 -15.63 -7.54
CA ASN A 494 15.56 -14.63 -8.23
C ASN A 494 15.74 -15.02 -9.71
N PRO A 495 15.03 -14.38 -10.65
CA PRO A 495 15.27 -14.61 -12.07
C PRO A 495 16.56 -13.94 -12.58
N TYR A 496 17.23 -13.10 -11.77
CA TYR A 496 18.40 -12.34 -12.16
C TYR A 496 19.69 -12.98 -11.63
N VAL A 497 20.36 -13.75 -12.48
CA VAL A 497 21.67 -14.36 -12.19
C VAL A 497 22.75 -13.60 -12.94
N TRP A 498 23.15 -12.43 -12.41
CA TRP A 498 24.24 -11.63 -13.01
C TRP A 498 25.65 -12.14 -12.65
N SER A 499 25.73 -13.21 -11.87
CA SER A 499 26.97 -13.87 -11.45
C SER A 499 26.69 -15.34 -11.21
N GLU A 500 27.64 -16.23 -11.58
CA GLU A 500 27.54 -17.68 -11.37
C GLU A 500 27.37 -18.07 -9.88
N GLN A 501 27.68 -17.16 -8.95
CA GLN A 501 27.53 -17.37 -7.51
C GLN A 501 26.10 -17.10 -7.01
N ILE A 502 25.20 -16.60 -7.85
CA ILE A 502 23.83 -16.28 -7.46
C ILE A 502 22.96 -17.52 -7.65
N ASP A 503 22.34 -17.98 -6.56
CA ASP A 503 21.38 -19.06 -6.58
C ASP A 503 19.97 -18.47 -6.83
N PRO A 504 19.31 -18.80 -7.95
CA PRO A 504 17.94 -18.38 -8.22
C PRO A 504 16.97 -18.72 -7.09
N LYS A 505 17.16 -19.86 -6.41
CA LYS A 505 16.25 -20.33 -5.35
C LYS A 505 16.42 -19.59 -4.02
N ALA A 506 17.46 -18.78 -3.90
CA ALA A 506 17.68 -17.99 -2.68
C ALA A 506 16.81 -16.73 -2.62
N GLY A 507 16.25 -16.30 -3.74
CA GLY A 507 15.44 -15.09 -3.85
C GLY A 507 16.27 -13.81 -3.93
N MET A 508 15.55 -12.70 -4.08
CA MET A 508 16.12 -11.36 -4.26
C MET A 508 15.26 -10.29 -3.62
N LEU A 509 15.85 -9.12 -3.36
CA LEU A 509 15.16 -7.92 -2.94
C LEU A 509 15.46 -6.76 -3.90
N ARG A 510 14.52 -5.82 -3.96
CA ARG A 510 14.72 -4.49 -4.51
C ARG A 510 14.40 -3.49 -3.41
N LEU A 511 15.37 -2.66 -3.04
CA LEU A 511 15.28 -1.73 -1.93
C LEU A 511 15.31 -0.28 -2.41
N VAL A 512 14.52 0.55 -1.73
CA VAL A 512 14.52 2.01 -1.85
C VAL A 512 14.48 2.64 -0.46
N PHE A 513 14.98 3.86 -0.36
CA PHE A 513 14.81 4.72 0.80
C PHE A 513 13.53 5.55 0.61
N GLY A 514 12.71 5.69 1.65
CA GLY A 514 11.39 6.32 1.56
C GLY A 514 10.28 5.34 1.13
N LEU A 515 9.19 5.89 0.60
CA LEU A 515 8.01 5.12 0.21
C LEU A 515 8.31 4.11 -0.91
N GLY A 516 7.62 2.96 -0.88
CA GLY A 516 7.84 1.84 -1.81
C GLY A 516 7.36 2.06 -3.24
N THR A 517 6.77 3.22 -3.56
CA THR A 517 6.29 3.58 -4.91
C THR A 517 7.37 3.39 -5.96
N ARG A 518 8.61 3.82 -5.68
CA ARG A 518 9.77 3.65 -6.58
C ARG A 518 10.27 2.21 -6.72
N ALA A 519 10.05 1.38 -5.69
CA ALA A 519 10.41 -0.03 -5.76
C ALA A 519 9.47 -0.81 -6.70
N VAL A 520 8.20 -0.37 -6.76
CA VAL A 520 7.16 -0.96 -7.62
C VAL A 520 7.18 -0.36 -9.03
N ASP A 521 7.12 0.96 -9.14
CA ASP A 521 7.08 1.72 -10.40
C ASP A 521 8.40 2.50 -10.60
N ARG A 522 9.28 1.99 -11.48
CA ARG A 522 10.55 2.67 -11.79
C ARG A 522 10.27 3.94 -12.60
N SER A 523 10.58 5.11 -12.04
CA SER A 523 10.76 6.34 -12.84
C SER A 523 12.06 6.22 -13.61
N ASP A 524 12.08 6.45 -14.92
CA ASP A 524 13.29 6.28 -15.74
C ASP A 524 14.45 7.23 -15.38
N GLU A 525 14.20 8.20 -14.48
CA GLU A 525 15.21 9.11 -13.95
C GLU A 525 15.91 8.63 -12.66
N ASP A 526 15.57 7.42 -12.14
CA ASP A 526 16.09 6.96 -10.84
C ASP A 526 16.33 5.43 -10.77
N TYR A 527 17.17 5.01 -9.81
CA TYR A 527 17.65 3.63 -9.67
C TYR A 527 17.31 3.05 -8.28
N THR A 528 17.23 1.72 -8.20
CA THR A 528 16.89 1.00 -6.96
C THR A 528 17.97 -0.03 -6.65
N ARG A 529 18.17 -0.36 -5.37
CA ARG A 529 19.21 -1.31 -4.96
C ARG A 529 18.70 -2.74 -5.10
N VAL A 530 19.24 -3.49 -6.08
CA VAL A 530 18.93 -4.92 -6.29
C VAL A 530 19.87 -5.81 -5.48
N VAL A 531 19.32 -6.72 -4.68
CA VAL A 531 20.08 -7.56 -3.74
C VAL A 531 19.76 -9.03 -3.99
N ALA A 532 20.76 -9.84 -4.31
CA ALA A 532 20.63 -11.30 -4.29
C ALA A 532 20.79 -11.80 -2.85
N LEU A 533 19.80 -12.51 -2.31
CA LEU A 533 19.77 -12.86 -0.88
C LEU A 533 20.87 -13.84 -0.46
N ASN A 534 21.41 -14.64 -1.38
CA ASN A 534 22.56 -15.50 -1.10
C ASN A 534 23.92 -14.78 -1.24
N ALA A 535 23.96 -13.62 -1.90
CA ALA A 535 25.18 -12.87 -2.17
C ALA A 535 24.91 -11.36 -2.13
N PRO A 536 24.51 -10.79 -0.96
CA PRO A 536 23.96 -9.44 -0.88
C PRO A 536 24.95 -8.33 -1.27
N ASN A 537 26.26 -8.58 -1.08
CA ASN A 537 27.33 -7.64 -1.41
C ASN A 537 27.70 -7.65 -2.91
N ARG A 538 27.17 -8.59 -3.70
CA ARG A 538 27.39 -8.63 -5.15
C ARG A 538 26.45 -7.64 -5.83
N ARG A 539 27.03 -6.76 -6.63
CA ARG A 539 26.34 -5.70 -7.36
C ARG A 539 26.32 -6.00 -8.85
N PRO A 540 25.27 -5.62 -9.59
CA PRO A 540 25.29 -5.61 -11.04
C PRO A 540 26.32 -4.61 -11.60
N GLU A 541 26.57 -3.50 -10.89
CA GLU A 541 27.51 -2.46 -11.30
C GLU A 541 28.97 -2.91 -11.19
N ALA A 542 29.76 -2.66 -12.23
CA ALA A 542 31.14 -3.13 -12.32
C ALA A 542 32.18 -2.18 -11.69
N SER A 543 31.90 -0.87 -11.63
CA SER A 543 32.81 0.16 -11.10
C SER A 543 32.18 1.04 -10.01
N ARG A 544 33.02 1.77 -9.25
CA ARG A 544 32.54 2.72 -8.23
C ARG A 544 31.82 3.92 -8.84
N ASP A 545 32.26 4.37 -10.01
CA ASP A 545 31.61 5.47 -10.73
C ASP A 545 30.20 5.06 -11.19
N ASP A 546 30.05 3.79 -11.60
CA ASP A 546 28.76 3.21 -11.93
C ASP A 546 27.85 3.15 -10.69
N VAL A 547 28.37 2.75 -9.52
CA VAL A 547 27.59 2.76 -8.27
C VAL A 547 27.03 4.15 -7.96
N ARG A 548 27.81 5.21 -8.17
CA ARG A 548 27.34 6.59 -7.97
C ARG A 548 26.33 7.02 -9.03
N ARG A 549 26.52 6.61 -10.27
CA ARG A 549 25.63 6.94 -11.38
C ARG A 549 24.27 6.25 -11.24
N TYR A 550 24.26 5.03 -10.72
CA TYR A 550 23.13 4.12 -10.63
C TYR A 550 22.59 3.95 -9.19
N ALA A 551 22.85 4.93 -8.32
CA ALA A 551 22.22 5.01 -7.00
C ALA A 551 20.92 5.81 -7.03
N GLN A 552 20.04 5.53 -6.07
CA GLN A 552 18.82 6.29 -5.84
C GLN A 552 19.15 7.75 -5.51
N ARG A 553 18.47 8.70 -6.16
CA ARG A 553 18.64 10.15 -5.97
C ARG A 553 17.39 10.83 -5.44
N LYS A 554 16.21 10.36 -5.85
CA LYS A 554 14.93 10.91 -5.42
C LYS A 554 14.29 9.99 -4.39
N VAL A 555 13.60 10.59 -3.44
CA VAL A 555 12.92 9.92 -2.34
C VAL A 555 11.46 10.33 -2.38
N ASP A 556 10.58 9.36 -2.47
CA ASP A 556 9.14 9.59 -2.38
C ASP A 556 8.75 9.63 -0.90
N VAL A 557 8.12 10.74 -0.49
CA VAL A 557 7.71 11.03 0.89
C VAL A 557 6.33 11.68 0.91
N LEU A 558 5.59 11.54 2.01
CA LEU A 558 4.37 12.33 2.21
C LEU A 558 4.72 13.65 2.89
N ASP A 559 4.47 14.76 2.21
CA ASP A 559 4.56 16.08 2.84
C ASP A 559 3.23 16.38 3.52
N LEU A 560 3.23 16.40 4.86
CA LEU A 560 2.02 16.62 5.65
C LEU A 560 1.57 18.09 5.61
N GLU A 561 2.47 19.03 5.36
CA GLU A 561 2.08 20.44 5.23
C GLU A 561 1.41 20.70 3.87
N ALA A 562 1.99 20.14 2.80
CA ALA A 562 1.40 20.21 1.47
C ALA A 562 0.23 19.21 1.26
N ASN A 563 0.01 18.30 2.22
CA ASN A 563 -1.00 17.24 2.21
C ASN A 563 -0.96 16.37 0.94
N GLN A 564 0.23 16.01 0.46
CA GLN A 564 0.41 15.27 -0.79
C GLN A 564 1.69 14.41 -0.82
N LEU A 565 1.68 13.40 -1.68
CA LEU A 565 2.88 12.64 -2.04
C LEU A 565 3.80 13.52 -2.90
N VAL A 566 5.07 13.64 -2.50
CA VAL A 566 6.09 14.40 -3.24
C VAL A 566 7.35 13.58 -3.43
N SER A 567 8.09 13.88 -4.50
CA SER A 567 9.40 13.31 -4.78
C SER A 567 10.47 14.38 -4.57
N GLN A 568 11.27 14.27 -3.51
CA GLN A 568 12.35 15.22 -3.17
C GLN A 568 13.73 14.62 -3.42
N ASP A 569 14.76 15.45 -3.54
CA ASP A 569 16.15 14.97 -3.57
C ASP A 569 16.55 14.39 -2.22
N PHE A 570 17.31 13.30 -2.24
CA PHE A 570 17.79 12.65 -1.01
C PHE A 570 18.53 13.62 -0.07
N SER A 571 19.31 14.56 -0.62
CA SER A 571 19.99 15.60 0.14
C SER A 571 19.04 16.45 1.00
N ASP A 572 17.87 16.79 0.46
CA ASP A 572 16.93 17.69 1.11
C ASP A 572 16.14 16.96 2.19
N VAL A 573 15.86 15.67 1.95
CA VAL A 573 15.17 14.80 2.91
C VAL A 573 16.04 14.55 4.14
N ILE A 574 17.34 14.26 3.97
CA ILE A 574 18.24 14.01 5.10
C ILE A 574 18.50 15.27 5.93
N GLN A 575 18.54 16.46 5.30
CA GLN A 575 18.69 17.72 6.04
C GLN A 575 17.52 17.96 6.99
N LYS A 576 16.31 17.53 6.62
CA LYS A 576 15.10 17.61 7.45
C LYS A 576 14.95 16.46 8.44
N SER A 577 15.85 15.46 8.40
CA SER A 577 15.73 14.21 9.16
C SER A 577 17.04 13.86 9.89
N PRO A 578 17.53 14.71 10.80
CA PRO A 578 18.84 14.53 11.44
C PRO A 578 18.93 13.32 12.37
N ASP A 579 17.78 12.82 12.84
CA ASP A 579 17.71 11.72 13.83
C ASP A 579 17.86 10.33 13.20
N ILE A 580 17.88 10.23 11.86
CA ILE A 580 17.98 8.96 11.15
C ILE A 580 19.44 8.47 11.15
N PRO A 581 19.70 7.19 11.46
CA PRO A 581 21.03 6.59 11.37
C PRO A 581 21.46 6.39 9.92
N ILE A 582 21.84 7.49 9.25
CA ILE A 582 22.06 7.52 7.80
C ILE A 582 23.16 6.57 7.32
N GLU A 583 24.13 6.24 8.18
CA GLU A 583 25.22 5.32 7.89
C GLU A 583 24.76 3.86 7.69
N LEU A 584 23.53 3.51 8.09
CA LEU A 584 22.92 2.23 7.77
C LEU A 584 22.50 2.14 6.29
N PHE A 585 22.00 3.24 5.73
CA PHE A 585 21.35 3.29 4.42
C PHE A 585 22.27 3.87 3.33
N ALA A 586 23.16 4.78 3.71
CA ALA A 586 24.06 5.48 2.79
C ALA A 586 25.54 5.32 3.17
N SER A 587 26.38 5.31 2.15
CA SER A 587 27.84 5.29 2.27
C SER A 587 28.41 6.63 1.82
N ARG A 588 29.54 7.04 2.40
CA ARG A 588 30.21 8.29 2.02
C ARG A 588 30.97 8.12 0.71
N ASP A 589 30.88 9.12 -0.15
CA ASP A 589 31.65 9.25 -1.39
C ASP A 589 32.96 10.02 -1.13
N PRO A 590 34.12 9.36 -1.12
CA PRO A 590 35.40 9.99 -0.83
C PRO A 590 35.80 11.07 -1.84
N GLU A 591 35.33 10.98 -3.10
CA GLU A 591 35.64 11.96 -4.13
C GLU A 591 34.83 13.24 -3.93
N MET A 592 33.53 13.11 -3.62
CA MET A 592 32.67 14.23 -3.25
C MET A 592 33.12 14.89 -1.94
N GLU A 593 33.56 14.11 -0.95
CA GLU A 593 34.19 14.67 0.26
C GLU A 593 35.46 15.45 -0.06
N ARG A 594 36.26 14.99 -1.03
CA ARG A 594 37.47 15.70 -1.45
C ARG A 594 37.10 17.02 -2.15
N LEU A 595 36.11 16.97 -3.03
CA LEU A 595 35.64 18.12 -3.81
C LEU A 595 34.96 19.18 -2.94
N ALA A 596 34.18 18.75 -1.94
CA ALA A 596 33.57 19.63 -0.94
C ALA A 596 34.64 20.34 -0.09
N ARG A 597 35.65 19.59 0.36
CA ARG A 597 36.83 20.13 1.07
C ARG A 597 37.65 21.09 0.22
N GLU A 598 37.89 20.76 -1.06
CA GLU A 598 38.64 21.62 -1.99
C GLU A 598 37.90 22.92 -2.32
N ARG A 599 36.56 22.94 -2.25
CA ARG A 599 35.72 24.09 -2.56
C ARG A 599 35.19 24.85 -1.34
N ASN A 600 35.54 24.44 -0.11
CA ASN A 600 34.97 24.98 1.15
C ASN A 600 33.44 25.04 1.12
N MET A 601 32.79 24.00 0.60
CA MET A 601 31.34 23.90 0.56
C MET A 601 30.89 22.82 1.56
N ASP A 602 30.44 23.26 2.73
CA ASP A 602 29.94 22.37 3.79
C ASP A 602 28.54 21.80 3.47
N ASP A 603 27.85 22.37 2.48
CA ASP A 603 26.44 22.07 2.13
C ASP A 603 26.28 20.97 1.06
N ILE A 604 27.38 20.34 0.62
CA ILE A 604 27.32 19.28 -0.39
C ILE A 604 27.00 17.95 0.29
N CYS A 605 25.91 17.30 -0.12
CA CYS A 605 25.64 15.93 0.29
C CYS A 605 26.71 14.97 -0.25
N THR A 606 27.47 14.36 0.66
CA THR A 606 28.53 13.37 0.36
C THR A 606 28.05 11.93 0.49
N HIS A 607 26.76 11.72 0.76
CA HIS A 607 26.17 10.41 1.01
C HIS A 607 25.51 9.85 -0.24
N ILE A 608 25.75 8.56 -0.51
CA ILE A 608 25.14 7.80 -1.61
C ILE A 608 24.36 6.61 -1.02
N LEU A 609 23.09 6.49 -1.38
CA LEU A 609 22.25 5.37 -1.00
C LEU A 609 22.80 4.05 -1.56
N THR A 610 23.24 3.18 -0.65
CA THR A 610 23.95 1.93 -0.98
C THR A 610 23.44 0.74 -0.19
N PHE A 611 22.93 0.97 1.02
CA PHE A 611 22.47 -0.03 1.97
C PHE A 611 23.56 -1.03 2.41
N ASP A 612 24.84 -0.72 2.23
CA ASP A 612 25.92 -1.69 2.52
C ASP A 612 25.96 -2.08 4.00
N SER A 613 25.81 -1.11 4.91
CA SER A 613 25.75 -1.36 6.35
C SER A 613 24.50 -2.15 6.73
N LEU A 614 23.32 -1.81 6.18
CA LEU A 614 22.09 -2.57 6.35
C LEU A 614 22.30 -4.06 5.97
N LEU A 615 22.87 -4.31 4.79
CA LEU A 615 23.03 -5.66 4.24
C LEU A 615 24.13 -6.50 4.90
N SER A 616 25.14 -5.86 5.50
CA SER A 616 26.31 -6.56 6.05
C SER A 616 26.39 -6.60 7.58
N ARG A 617 25.75 -5.66 8.28
CA ARG A 617 25.85 -5.50 9.74
C ARG A 617 24.58 -5.88 10.50
N THR A 618 23.46 -6.09 9.81
CA THR A 618 22.17 -6.42 10.43
C THR A 618 21.70 -7.82 10.01
N SER A 619 20.71 -8.37 10.72
CA SER A 619 20.07 -9.65 10.35
C SER A 619 19.07 -9.52 9.18
N PHE A 620 18.90 -8.33 8.60
CA PHE A 620 17.88 -8.02 7.61
C PHE A 620 17.83 -9.01 6.43
N VAL A 621 19.00 -9.36 5.87
CA VAL A 621 19.05 -10.30 4.74
C VAL A 621 18.59 -11.71 5.14
N GLU A 622 18.99 -12.16 6.33
CA GLU A 622 18.62 -13.48 6.85
C GLU A 622 17.13 -13.56 7.15
N ASP A 623 16.58 -12.52 7.76
CA ASP A 623 15.17 -12.40 8.07
C ASP A 623 14.31 -12.35 6.81
N MET A 624 14.66 -11.52 5.82
CA MET A 624 13.93 -11.45 4.56
C MET A 624 14.00 -12.76 3.77
N ARG A 625 15.14 -13.46 3.79
CA ARG A 625 15.27 -14.78 3.18
C ARG A 625 14.37 -15.82 3.86
N ALA A 626 14.36 -15.84 5.19
CA ALA A 626 13.51 -16.74 5.94
C ALA A 626 12.01 -16.42 5.75
N MET A 627 11.65 -15.15 5.62
CA MET A 627 10.28 -14.72 5.31
C MET A 627 9.84 -15.30 3.97
N LEU A 628 10.63 -15.09 2.91
CA LEU A 628 10.31 -15.53 1.56
C LEU A 628 10.24 -17.06 1.44
N ASP A 629 11.15 -17.77 2.08
CA ASP A 629 11.14 -19.24 2.10
C ASP A 629 9.92 -19.80 2.86
N THR A 630 9.56 -19.19 3.99
CA THR A 630 8.36 -19.58 4.76
C THR A 630 7.08 -19.38 3.94
N LEU A 631 6.96 -18.22 3.28
CA LEU A 631 5.81 -17.89 2.45
C LEU A 631 5.74 -18.77 1.19
N GLN A 632 6.87 -19.03 0.52
CA GLN A 632 6.92 -19.95 -0.61
C GLN A 632 6.43 -21.36 -0.23
N LYS A 633 6.84 -21.86 0.94
CA LYS A 633 6.39 -23.16 1.47
C LYS A 633 4.90 -23.16 1.81
N ALA A 634 4.39 -22.08 2.41
CA ALA A 634 2.97 -21.95 2.74
C ALA A 634 2.08 -21.93 1.50
N TYR A 635 2.44 -21.15 0.48
CA TYR A 635 1.69 -21.00 -0.77
C TYR A 635 1.90 -22.16 -1.76
N GLY A 636 2.93 -22.98 -1.55
CA GLY A 636 3.30 -24.08 -2.45
C GLY A 636 3.80 -23.62 -3.83
N ASN A 637 4.10 -22.33 -3.98
CA ASN A 637 4.61 -21.70 -5.20
C ASN A 637 5.56 -20.56 -4.80
N PRO A 638 6.49 -20.15 -5.67
CA PRO A 638 7.22 -18.90 -5.48
C PRO A 638 6.23 -17.76 -5.22
N VAL A 639 6.59 -16.87 -4.31
CA VAL A 639 5.85 -15.65 -3.96
C VAL A 639 6.68 -14.42 -4.27
N ASP A 640 5.99 -13.30 -4.44
CA ASP A 640 6.55 -11.98 -4.34
C ASP A 640 5.79 -11.13 -3.31
N VAL A 641 6.54 -10.30 -2.61
CA VAL A 641 6.09 -9.54 -1.45
C VAL A 641 6.45 -8.08 -1.59
N GLU A 642 5.58 -7.20 -1.12
CA GLU A 642 5.90 -5.80 -0.90
C GLU A 642 5.98 -5.56 0.60
N PHE A 643 7.01 -4.82 1.02
CA PHE A 643 7.24 -4.55 2.44
C PHE A 643 7.85 -3.16 2.67
N THR A 644 7.74 -2.70 3.91
CA THR A 644 8.44 -1.55 4.46
C THR A 644 9.12 -1.95 5.75
N ALA A 645 10.21 -1.28 6.11
CA ALA A 645 10.92 -1.51 7.36
C ALA A 645 11.30 -0.18 8.04
N ASN A 646 11.00 -0.10 9.34
CA ASN A 646 11.35 1.01 10.20
C ASN A 646 12.34 0.55 11.26
N PHE A 647 13.37 1.35 11.49
CA PHE A 647 14.46 1.03 12.41
C PHE A 647 14.19 1.77 13.71
N ILE A 648 14.16 1.03 14.81
CA ILE A 648 14.05 1.58 16.17
C ILE A 648 15.44 2.02 16.63
N ASP A 649 16.46 1.19 16.35
CA ASP A 649 17.86 1.50 16.56
C ASP A 649 18.75 0.91 15.44
N ASN A 650 20.07 0.89 15.63
CA ASN A 650 21.02 0.38 14.64
C ASN A 650 20.96 -1.14 14.38
N SER A 651 20.17 -1.87 15.16
CA SER A 651 20.06 -3.33 15.16
C SER A 651 18.62 -3.85 15.18
N GLU A 652 17.70 -3.17 15.86
CA GLU A 652 16.30 -3.53 15.94
C GLU A 652 15.48 -2.75 14.92
N TYR A 653 14.66 -3.48 14.18
CA TYR A 653 13.76 -2.95 13.17
C TYR A 653 12.45 -3.74 13.15
N ARG A 654 11.40 -3.13 12.59
CA ARG A 654 10.11 -3.77 12.37
C ARG A 654 9.79 -3.75 10.88
N VAL A 655 9.24 -4.86 10.40
CA VAL A 655 8.87 -5.05 8.99
C VAL A 655 7.37 -5.06 8.86
N HIS A 656 6.82 -4.17 8.03
CA HIS A 656 5.43 -4.24 7.65
C HIS A 656 5.30 -4.92 6.29
N LEU A 657 4.77 -6.14 6.30
CA LEU A 657 4.40 -6.85 5.08
C LEU A 657 3.07 -6.28 4.54
N VAL A 658 3.13 -5.54 3.43
CA VAL A 658 1.98 -4.79 2.89
C VAL A 658 1.27 -5.52 1.75
N GLN A 659 1.95 -6.42 1.04
CA GLN A 659 1.35 -7.29 0.04
C GLN A 659 2.13 -8.60 -0.09
N CYS A 660 1.44 -9.69 -0.42
CA CYS A 660 2.04 -10.97 -0.80
C CYS A 660 1.17 -11.64 -1.86
N ARG A 661 1.78 -12.04 -2.98
CA ARG A 661 1.08 -12.73 -4.08
C ARG A 661 1.90 -13.92 -4.59
N PRO A 662 1.24 -14.97 -5.10
CA PRO A 662 1.93 -16.10 -5.70
C PRO A 662 2.50 -15.71 -7.07
N LEU A 663 3.82 -15.84 -7.21
CA LEU A 663 4.54 -15.69 -8.46
C LEU A 663 4.34 -16.94 -9.32
N GLN A 664 3.72 -16.77 -10.48
CA GLN A 664 3.55 -17.86 -11.43
C GLN A 664 4.86 -18.15 -12.17
N VAL A 665 5.62 -19.08 -11.63
CA VAL A 665 6.69 -19.76 -12.36
C VAL A 665 6.14 -21.10 -12.80
N LYS A 666 5.63 -21.22 -14.04
CA LYS A 666 5.31 -22.53 -14.60
C LYS A 666 6.63 -23.29 -14.79
N VAL A 667 6.95 -24.14 -13.82
CA VAL A 667 7.96 -25.18 -13.97
C VAL A 667 7.28 -26.34 -14.69
N ASP A 668 7.97 -26.88 -15.70
CA ASP A 668 7.64 -28.07 -16.49
C ASP A 668 6.62 -27.94 -17.64
N THR A 669 7.18 -27.79 -18.84
CA THR A 669 6.83 -28.67 -19.96
C THR A 669 8.09 -29.44 -20.33
N ALA A 670 7.96 -30.76 -20.51
CA ALA A 670 9.05 -31.72 -20.71
C ALA A 670 10.20 -31.15 -21.56
N VAL A 671 11.41 -31.16 -20.99
CA VAL A 671 12.66 -30.89 -21.70
C VAL A 671 12.76 -31.86 -22.88
N GLN A 672 12.38 -31.40 -24.07
CA GLN A 672 12.89 -32.05 -25.28
C GLN A 672 14.41 -31.85 -25.23
N ALA A 673 15.17 -32.95 -25.25
CA ALA A 673 16.61 -32.89 -25.12
C ALA A 673 17.20 -31.95 -26.19
N ARG A 674 18.09 -31.04 -25.76
CA ARG A 674 18.93 -30.25 -26.65
C ARG A 674 19.53 -31.20 -27.71
N PRO A 675 19.51 -30.87 -29.01
CA PRO A 675 20.17 -31.68 -30.01
C PRO A 675 21.66 -31.88 -29.63
N ASP A 676 22.13 -33.13 -29.59
CA ASP A 676 23.45 -33.51 -29.06
C ASP A 676 24.63 -32.80 -29.77
N SER A 677 24.44 -32.35 -31.02
CA SER A 677 25.39 -31.46 -31.69
C SER A 677 24.69 -30.58 -32.73
N ILE A 678 24.72 -29.26 -32.55
CA ILE A 678 24.36 -28.27 -33.56
C ILE A 678 25.67 -27.80 -34.20
N PRO A 679 25.88 -27.90 -35.53
CA PRO A 679 27.05 -27.35 -36.20
C PRO A 679 27.18 -25.86 -35.93
N CYS A 680 28.38 -25.35 -35.63
CA CYS A 680 28.60 -23.92 -35.36
C CYS A 680 28.13 -23.01 -36.50
N GLU A 681 28.16 -23.50 -37.74
CA GLU A 681 27.69 -22.78 -38.94
C GLU A 681 26.16 -22.63 -39.02
N ASP A 682 25.41 -23.42 -38.27
CA ASP A 682 23.94 -23.36 -38.24
C ASP A 682 23.41 -22.52 -37.07
N ILE A 683 24.27 -22.12 -36.13
CA ILE A 683 23.93 -21.27 -34.98
C ILE A 683 23.90 -19.80 -35.43
N VAL A 684 22.74 -19.15 -35.28
CA VAL A 684 22.57 -17.72 -35.60
C VAL A 684 22.56 -16.83 -34.36
N LEU A 685 22.16 -17.39 -33.21
CA LEU A 685 22.21 -16.72 -31.92
C LEU A 685 22.49 -17.75 -30.82
N GLU A 686 23.49 -17.50 -29.99
CA GLU A 686 23.73 -18.25 -28.75
C GLU A 686 23.96 -17.25 -27.62
N SER A 687 23.26 -17.42 -26.49
CA SER A 687 23.49 -16.63 -25.29
C SER A 687 23.55 -17.53 -24.06
N ARG A 688 24.52 -17.24 -23.20
CA ARG A 688 24.62 -17.76 -21.82
C ARG A 688 24.37 -16.67 -20.77
N GLY A 689 23.70 -15.59 -21.18
CA GLY A 689 23.30 -14.50 -20.29
C GLY A 689 21.98 -14.74 -19.57
N PRO A 690 21.46 -13.72 -18.85
CA PRO A 690 20.14 -13.75 -18.23
C PRO A 690 19.04 -14.10 -19.25
N ILE A 691 18.44 -15.27 -19.07
CA ILE A 691 17.32 -15.78 -19.86
C ILE A 691 16.16 -16.02 -18.92
N ILE A 692 15.02 -15.42 -19.22
CA ILE A 692 13.88 -15.40 -18.30
C ILE A 692 12.59 -15.65 -19.08
N GLY A 693 11.70 -16.45 -18.51
CA GLY A 693 10.47 -16.90 -19.16
C GLY A 693 10.41 -18.42 -19.24
N GLN A 694 9.37 -18.94 -19.86
CA GLN A 694 9.20 -20.40 -19.99
C GLN A 694 10.23 -20.97 -20.96
N SER A 695 10.79 -22.12 -20.61
CA SER A 695 11.62 -22.89 -21.54
C SER A 695 10.77 -23.26 -22.76
N ARG A 696 11.31 -23.03 -23.95
CA ARG A 696 10.56 -23.11 -25.21
C ARG A 696 11.39 -23.79 -26.29
N PHE A 697 10.69 -24.58 -27.10
CA PHE A 697 11.23 -25.24 -28.27
C PHE A 697 10.26 -25.07 -29.43
N ASN A 698 10.38 -23.94 -30.11
CA ASN A 698 9.42 -23.51 -31.12
C ASN A 698 10.15 -23.12 -32.42
N VAL A 699 9.43 -23.23 -33.53
CA VAL A 699 9.87 -22.64 -34.81
C VAL A 699 9.56 -21.15 -34.76
N VAL A 700 10.52 -20.32 -35.14
CA VAL A 700 10.33 -18.86 -35.25
C VAL A 700 9.70 -18.55 -36.61
N ASN A 701 8.49 -18.00 -36.60
CA ASN A 701 7.74 -17.67 -37.83
C ASN A 701 8.10 -16.31 -38.38
N ARG A 702 8.41 -15.35 -37.51
CA ARG A 702 8.80 -13.99 -37.89
C ARG A 702 9.92 -13.47 -37.01
N VAL A 703 10.89 -12.81 -37.63
CA VAL A 703 11.96 -12.09 -36.94
C VAL A 703 11.81 -10.61 -37.22
N VAL A 704 11.89 -9.80 -36.16
CA VAL A 704 12.05 -8.34 -36.25
C VAL A 704 13.36 -7.96 -35.59
N TYR A 705 14.31 -7.49 -36.39
CA TYR A 705 15.65 -7.11 -35.97
C TYR A 705 15.84 -5.60 -36.14
N VAL A 706 16.03 -4.90 -35.03
CA VAL A 706 16.44 -3.49 -35.01
C VAL A 706 17.96 -3.46 -35.00
N VAL A 707 18.57 -2.90 -36.05
CA VAL A 707 20.02 -2.93 -36.26
C VAL A 707 20.73 -2.03 -35.24
N PRO A 708 21.53 -2.56 -34.30
CA PRO A 708 22.13 -1.77 -33.22
C PRO A 708 23.02 -0.61 -33.68
N SER A 709 23.86 -0.86 -34.68
CA SER A 709 24.81 0.13 -35.24
C SER A 709 24.10 1.31 -35.89
N VAL A 710 22.98 1.06 -36.55
CA VAL A 710 22.16 2.09 -37.19
C VAL A 710 21.36 2.86 -36.14
N TYR A 711 20.68 2.15 -35.24
CA TYR A 711 19.85 2.76 -34.19
C TYR A 711 20.64 3.72 -33.29
N GLY A 712 21.88 3.35 -32.92
CA GLY A 712 22.76 4.18 -32.09
C GLY A 712 23.17 5.52 -32.73
N GLN A 713 23.04 5.65 -34.05
CA GLN A 713 23.35 6.87 -34.82
C GLN A 713 22.12 7.74 -35.12
N LEU A 714 20.91 7.21 -34.94
CA LEU A 714 19.67 7.94 -35.22
C LEU A 714 19.45 9.11 -34.26
N PRO A 715 18.91 10.26 -34.74
CA PRO A 715 18.39 11.33 -33.92
C PRO A 715 17.29 10.86 -32.96
N LEU A 716 17.11 11.58 -31.84
CA LEU A 716 16.14 11.21 -30.79
C LEU A 716 14.71 11.08 -31.33
N SER A 717 14.28 11.99 -32.23
CA SER A 717 12.96 11.96 -32.85
C SER A 717 12.72 10.71 -33.70
N GLU A 718 13.73 10.24 -34.42
CA GLU A 718 13.64 9.05 -35.27
C GLU A 718 13.60 7.77 -34.44
N ARG A 719 14.23 7.74 -33.26
CA ARG A 719 14.17 6.61 -32.32
C ARG A 719 12.76 6.33 -31.79
N TYR A 720 11.99 7.38 -31.52
CA TYR A 720 10.56 7.23 -31.21
C TYR A 720 9.77 6.72 -32.42
N GLY A 721 10.12 7.17 -33.62
CA GLY A 721 9.56 6.68 -34.87
C GLY A 721 9.78 5.17 -35.08
N VAL A 722 11.00 4.68 -34.78
CA VAL A 722 11.33 3.24 -34.80
C VAL A 722 10.42 2.46 -33.85
N ALA A 723 10.26 2.90 -32.60
CA ALA A 723 9.40 2.22 -31.62
C ALA A 723 7.95 2.09 -32.10
N ARG A 724 7.36 3.18 -32.60
CA ARG A 724 5.99 3.20 -33.14
C ARG A 724 5.87 2.33 -34.40
N CYS A 725 6.91 2.29 -35.22
CA CYS A 725 6.98 1.43 -36.40
C CYS A 725 7.01 -0.06 -36.02
N VAL A 726 7.82 -0.44 -35.03
CA VAL A 726 7.82 -1.80 -34.49
C VAL A 726 6.43 -2.19 -34.01
N GLY A 727 5.76 -1.31 -33.25
CA GLY A 727 4.38 -1.53 -32.82
C GLY A 727 3.41 -1.80 -33.97
N ARG A 728 3.48 -1.03 -35.05
CA ARG A 728 2.65 -1.29 -36.25
C ARG A 728 2.96 -2.63 -36.90
N VAL A 729 4.23 -3.01 -37.02
CA VAL A 729 4.64 -4.31 -37.60
C VAL A 729 4.11 -5.48 -36.77
N MET A 730 4.18 -5.38 -35.43
CA MET A 730 3.68 -6.38 -34.50
C MET A 730 2.17 -6.62 -34.62
N HIS A 731 1.42 -5.64 -35.12
CA HIS A 731 -0.05 -5.65 -35.23
C HIS A 731 -0.57 -5.67 -36.68
N ALA A 732 0.30 -5.79 -37.69
CA ALA A 732 -0.08 -5.71 -39.11
C ALA A 732 -0.85 -6.94 -39.60
N SER A 733 -0.63 -8.13 -39.03
CA SER A 733 -1.19 -9.41 -39.50
C SER A 733 -2.37 -9.89 -38.65
N LYS A 734 -3.44 -9.09 -38.52
CA LYS A 734 -4.60 -9.40 -37.65
C LYS A 734 -5.39 -10.65 -38.06
N ASP A 735 -5.52 -10.91 -39.35
CA ASP A 735 -6.34 -12.02 -39.87
C ASP A 735 -5.63 -13.38 -39.83
N ASN A 736 -4.28 -13.37 -39.85
CA ASN A 736 -3.45 -14.57 -39.73
C ASN A 736 -2.12 -14.20 -39.01
N PRO A 737 -2.14 -14.07 -37.67
CA PRO A 737 -0.96 -13.67 -36.93
C PRO A 737 0.08 -14.81 -36.90
N PRO A 738 1.39 -14.50 -37.05
CA PRO A 738 2.44 -15.50 -36.90
C PRO A 738 2.45 -16.08 -35.47
N GLU A 739 2.57 -17.40 -35.34
CA GLU A 739 2.52 -18.08 -34.03
C GLU A 739 3.68 -17.68 -33.10
N THR A 740 4.89 -17.57 -33.65
CA THR A 740 6.09 -17.20 -32.89
C THR A 740 6.81 -16.01 -33.53
N ILE A 741 6.83 -14.87 -32.83
CA ILE A 741 7.56 -13.66 -33.23
C ILE A 741 8.79 -13.48 -32.34
N MET A 742 9.97 -13.37 -32.94
CA MET A 742 11.23 -13.05 -32.26
C MET A 742 11.63 -11.60 -32.55
N LEU A 743 11.69 -10.78 -31.51
CA LEU A 743 12.10 -9.38 -31.55
C LEU A 743 13.52 -9.26 -30.99
N ILE A 744 14.43 -8.69 -31.77
CA ILE A 744 15.84 -8.54 -31.41
C ILE A 744 16.24 -7.08 -31.62
N GLY A 745 16.89 -6.45 -30.66
CA GLY A 745 17.39 -5.10 -30.88
C GLY A 745 18.18 -4.49 -29.72
N PRO A 746 18.63 -3.24 -29.88
CA PRO A 746 19.64 -2.64 -29.03
C PRO A 746 19.09 -2.09 -27.71
N GLY A 747 19.84 -2.35 -26.64
CA GLY A 747 19.59 -1.78 -25.32
C GLY A 747 18.25 -2.18 -24.71
N ARG A 748 17.77 -1.32 -23.81
CA ARG A 748 16.55 -1.48 -23.02
C ARG A 748 15.27 -1.25 -23.84
N TRP A 749 14.42 -2.26 -23.97
CA TRP A 749 13.08 -2.10 -24.57
C TRP A 749 12.06 -1.69 -23.51
N GLY A 750 11.17 -0.73 -23.78
CA GLY A 750 10.21 -0.29 -22.76
C GLY A 750 10.70 0.87 -21.90
N THR A 751 11.74 1.58 -22.33
CA THR A 751 12.29 2.78 -21.68
C THR A 751 11.59 4.05 -22.17
N THR A 752 11.37 5.06 -21.32
CA THR A 752 11.00 6.40 -21.81
C THR A 752 12.21 7.20 -22.32
N THR A 753 13.43 6.70 -22.09
CA THR A 753 14.69 7.34 -22.48
C THR A 753 15.33 6.60 -23.67
N PRO A 754 15.23 7.11 -24.92
CA PRO A 754 15.71 6.43 -26.13
C PRO A 754 17.24 6.31 -26.25
N SER A 755 18.00 6.95 -25.37
CA SER A 755 19.45 6.78 -25.29
C SER A 755 19.86 5.47 -24.61
N LEU A 756 18.95 4.84 -23.85
CA LEU A 756 19.17 3.56 -23.17
C LEU A 756 18.66 2.35 -23.99
N GLY A 757 17.81 2.57 -25.00
CA GLY A 757 17.27 1.52 -25.87
C GLY A 757 16.00 1.97 -26.59
N VAL A 758 15.14 1.02 -26.99
CA VAL A 758 13.96 1.28 -27.83
C VAL A 758 12.72 1.66 -26.99
N PRO A 759 12.14 2.86 -27.16
CA PRO A 759 11.05 3.37 -26.32
C PRO A 759 9.66 2.86 -26.75
N VAL A 760 9.51 1.54 -26.82
CA VAL A 760 8.20 0.91 -27.03
C VAL A 760 7.36 0.95 -25.75
N THR A 761 6.05 0.94 -25.91
CA THR A 761 5.10 0.61 -24.87
C THR A 761 4.83 -0.88 -24.91
N PHE A 762 4.41 -1.48 -23.80
CA PHE A 762 4.07 -2.89 -23.79
C PHE A 762 2.95 -3.24 -24.79
N ALA A 763 1.97 -2.34 -24.97
CA ALA A 763 0.89 -2.51 -25.95
C ALA A 763 1.39 -2.66 -27.39
N GLU A 764 2.57 -2.14 -27.72
CA GLU A 764 3.15 -2.25 -29.06
C GLU A 764 3.83 -3.59 -29.31
N ILE A 765 4.31 -4.28 -28.27
CA ILE A 765 5.07 -5.54 -28.41
C ILE A 765 4.38 -6.74 -27.77
N ASN A 766 3.11 -6.62 -27.39
CA ASN A 766 2.38 -7.68 -26.69
C ASN A 766 2.06 -8.92 -27.54
N THR A 767 2.46 -8.96 -28.82
CA THR A 767 2.39 -10.14 -29.70
C THR A 767 3.73 -10.88 -29.81
N VAL A 768 4.79 -10.34 -29.19
CA VAL A 768 6.14 -10.93 -29.21
C VAL A 768 6.19 -12.20 -28.38
N SER A 769 6.84 -13.25 -28.89
CA SER A 769 7.05 -14.52 -28.19
C SER A 769 8.44 -14.62 -27.57
N VAL A 770 9.43 -13.97 -28.20
CA VAL A 770 10.83 -13.91 -27.74
C VAL A 770 11.35 -12.49 -27.91
N LEU A 771 11.80 -11.85 -26.83
CA LEU A 771 12.46 -10.55 -26.84
C LEU A 771 13.94 -10.70 -26.48
N CYS A 772 14.82 -10.35 -27.41
CA CYS A 772 16.26 -10.38 -27.23
C CYS A 772 16.84 -8.95 -27.18
N GLU A 773 17.35 -8.56 -26.01
CA GLU A 773 18.06 -7.31 -25.80
C GLU A 773 19.54 -7.48 -26.08
N VAL A 774 20.03 -6.80 -27.11
CA VAL A 774 21.44 -6.76 -27.45
C VAL A 774 22.08 -5.64 -26.64
N VAL A 775 22.94 -6.01 -25.68
CA VAL A 775 23.65 -5.07 -24.80
C VAL A 775 24.82 -4.44 -25.56
N ALA A 776 24.50 -3.71 -26.62
CA ALA A 776 25.41 -2.93 -27.44
C ALA A 776 24.63 -1.80 -28.13
N MET A 777 24.97 -0.55 -27.82
CA MET A 777 24.45 0.64 -28.51
C MET A 777 25.57 1.51 -29.09
N ARG A 778 26.67 1.69 -28.35
CA ARG A 778 27.95 2.33 -28.73
C ARG A 778 29.09 1.73 -27.88
N ASP A 779 30.34 1.88 -28.30
CA ASP A 779 31.52 1.32 -27.62
C ASP A 779 31.76 1.88 -26.19
N ASP A 780 31.08 2.97 -25.84
CA ASP A 780 31.23 3.76 -24.60
C ASP A 780 30.01 3.71 -23.65
N LEU A 781 28.95 2.99 -24.02
CA LEU A 781 27.72 2.89 -23.22
C LEU A 781 27.25 1.44 -23.16
N VAL A 782 27.33 0.83 -21.98
CA VAL A 782 26.67 -0.46 -21.67
C VAL A 782 25.25 -0.11 -21.19
N PRO A 783 24.20 -0.29 -22.02
CA PRO A 783 22.84 0.00 -21.59
C PRO A 783 22.39 -0.98 -20.49
N ASP A 784 21.75 -0.44 -19.47
CA ASP A 784 21.08 -1.19 -18.41
C ASP A 784 19.86 -1.91 -19.02
N VAL A 785 19.83 -3.23 -18.96
CA VAL A 785 18.80 -4.09 -19.56
C VAL A 785 17.43 -3.90 -18.88
N SER A 786 16.31 -4.26 -19.54
CA SER A 786 14.94 -4.06 -19.02
C SER A 786 14.59 -4.87 -17.78
N LEU A 787 15.54 -5.66 -17.28
CA LEU A 787 15.46 -6.43 -16.06
C LEU A 787 14.97 -5.55 -14.89
N ALA A 788 14.08 -6.10 -14.07
CA ALA A 788 13.59 -5.48 -12.84
C ALA A 788 12.70 -4.21 -13.01
N THR A 789 11.89 -4.15 -14.06
CA THR A 789 10.93 -3.05 -14.33
C THR A 789 9.46 -3.53 -14.34
N HIS A 790 8.47 -2.63 -14.25
CA HIS A 790 7.05 -3.00 -14.48
C HIS A 790 6.87 -3.64 -15.86
N PHE A 791 7.55 -3.10 -16.88
CA PHE A 791 7.63 -3.67 -18.22
C PHE A 791 8.15 -5.12 -18.19
N PHE A 792 9.15 -5.44 -17.36
CA PHE A 792 9.63 -6.80 -17.18
C PHE A 792 8.61 -7.72 -16.51
N THR A 793 7.89 -7.26 -15.48
CA THR A 793 6.79 -8.02 -14.90
C THR A 793 5.74 -8.31 -15.98
N GLU A 794 5.41 -7.34 -16.85
CA GLU A 794 4.50 -7.54 -17.98
C GLU A 794 5.04 -8.56 -19.01
N LEU A 795 6.35 -8.57 -19.29
CA LEU A 795 6.99 -9.59 -20.15
C LEU A 795 6.82 -10.99 -19.56
N VAL A 796 7.08 -11.16 -18.26
CA VAL A 796 6.95 -12.43 -17.55
C VAL A 796 5.49 -12.88 -17.51
N GLU A 797 4.56 -11.97 -17.20
CA GLU A 797 3.11 -12.23 -17.15
C GLU A 797 2.53 -12.69 -18.49
N MET A 798 3.07 -12.16 -19.59
CA MET A 798 2.62 -12.46 -20.96
C MET A 798 3.39 -13.61 -21.59
N GLU A 799 4.18 -14.34 -20.80
CA GLU A 799 4.94 -15.51 -21.24
C GLU A 799 5.87 -15.18 -22.42
N ILE A 800 6.44 -13.97 -22.44
CA ILE A 800 7.44 -13.55 -23.43
C ILE A 800 8.81 -14.05 -22.94
N LEU A 801 9.49 -14.84 -23.77
CA LEU A 801 10.84 -15.29 -23.47
C LEU A 801 11.81 -14.11 -23.61
N TYR A 802 12.36 -13.65 -22.50
CA TYR A 802 13.34 -12.59 -22.44
C TYR A 802 14.77 -13.16 -22.52
N VAL A 803 15.61 -12.57 -23.36
CA VAL A 803 17.02 -12.93 -23.55
C VAL A 803 17.87 -11.66 -23.48
N ALA A 804 18.80 -11.58 -22.54
CA ALA A 804 19.88 -10.60 -22.58
C ALA A 804 21.10 -11.19 -23.29
N LEU A 805 21.54 -10.54 -24.36
CA LEU A 805 22.69 -10.95 -25.16
C LEU A 805 23.82 -9.93 -24.99
N PHE A 806 24.96 -10.39 -24.48
CA PHE A 806 26.18 -9.60 -24.33
C PHE A 806 27.17 -9.94 -25.45
N PRO A 807 27.32 -9.12 -26.51
CA PRO A 807 28.11 -9.50 -27.69
C PRO A 807 29.61 -9.65 -27.42
N THR A 808 30.12 -9.09 -26.33
CA THR A 808 31.53 -9.15 -25.93
C THR A 808 31.89 -10.39 -25.12
N HIS A 809 30.91 -11.19 -24.70
CA HIS A 809 31.13 -12.42 -23.95
C HIS A 809 31.57 -13.55 -24.89
N LYS A 810 32.60 -14.32 -24.50
CA LYS A 810 33.23 -15.33 -25.38
C LYS A 810 32.29 -16.46 -25.79
N ASP A 811 31.28 -16.75 -24.99
CA ASP A 811 30.32 -17.84 -25.21
C ASP A 811 29.01 -17.36 -25.89
N ASN A 812 28.93 -16.09 -26.28
CA ASN A 812 27.76 -15.54 -26.96
C ASN A 812 28.04 -15.37 -28.45
N VAL A 813 27.06 -15.72 -29.28
CA VAL A 813 27.13 -15.62 -30.74
C VAL A 813 25.93 -14.81 -31.23
N LEU A 814 26.18 -13.88 -32.15
CA LEU A 814 25.15 -13.18 -32.92
C LEU A 814 25.63 -13.04 -34.35
N ASP A 815 25.07 -13.85 -35.25
CA ASP A 815 25.38 -13.76 -36.67
C ASP A 815 24.64 -12.59 -37.31
N LYS A 816 25.23 -11.38 -37.16
CA LYS A 816 24.70 -10.15 -37.77
C LYS A 816 24.54 -10.28 -39.29
N SER A 817 25.43 -11.03 -39.94
CA SER A 817 25.41 -11.21 -41.40
C SER A 817 24.15 -11.94 -41.85
N TYR A 818 23.73 -12.96 -41.10
CA TYR A 818 22.49 -13.68 -41.35
C TYR A 818 21.25 -12.77 -41.25
N PHE A 819 21.13 -11.96 -40.18
CA PHE A 819 19.97 -11.09 -39.97
C PHE A 819 19.92 -9.93 -40.98
N GLU A 820 21.07 -9.39 -41.38
CA GLU A 820 21.14 -8.23 -42.27
C GLU A 820 21.01 -8.61 -43.76
N SER A 821 21.31 -9.85 -44.14
CA SER A 821 21.23 -10.34 -45.53
C SER A 821 19.83 -10.74 -45.99
N GLN A 822 18.86 -10.84 -45.09
CA GLN A 822 17.50 -11.27 -45.44
C GLN A 822 16.73 -10.20 -46.23
N ALA A 823 15.77 -10.64 -47.05
CA ALA A 823 14.81 -9.75 -47.70
C ALA A 823 13.93 -9.05 -46.65
N ASN A 824 13.81 -7.73 -46.75
CA ASN A 824 13.08 -6.93 -45.76
C ASN A 824 11.61 -6.76 -46.15
N LEU A 825 10.71 -7.40 -45.39
CA LEU A 825 9.25 -7.33 -45.58
C LEU A 825 8.61 -6.07 -44.96
N LEU A 826 9.41 -5.16 -44.38
CA LEU A 826 8.89 -4.00 -43.65
C LEU A 826 7.92 -3.15 -44.49
N THR A 827 8.30 -2.81 -45.72
CA THR A 827 7.50 -1.91 -46.58
C THR A 827 6.27 -2.60 -47.16
N GLU A 828 6.26 -3.93 -47.23
CA GLU A 828 5.11 -4.74 -47.63
C GLU A 828 4.06 -4.80 -46.51
N LEU A 829 4.51 -4.98 -45.25
CA LEU A 829 3.62 -5.05 -44.09
C LEU A 829 3.14 -3.66 -43.62
N VAL A 830 4.02 -2.67 -43.66
CA VAL A 830 3.76 -1.30 -43.18
C VAL A 830 4.39 -0.30 -44.15
N PRO A 831 3.65 0.16 -45.19
CA PRO A 831 4.18 1.09 -46.19
C PRO A 831 4.73 2.40 -45.58
N GLU A 832 4.13 2.86 -44.49
CA GLU A 832 4.57 4.03 -43.70
C GLU A 832 5.92 3.82 -43.01
N GLY A 833 6.40 2.58 -42.91
CA GLY A 833 7.68 2.20 -42.31
C GLY A 833 8.88 2.44 -43.21
N LYS A 834 8.69 2.84 -44.48
CA LYS A 834 9.77 3.08 -45.45
C LYS A 834 10.92 3.95 -44.94
N PRO A 835 10.70 5.04 -44.17
CA PRO A 835 11.81 5.83 -43.61
C PRO A 835 12.75 5.02 -42.71
N PHE A 836 12.26 3.95 -42.06
CA PHE A 836 12.99 3.15 -41.08
C PHE A 836 13.51 1.81 -41.66
N GLU A 837 13.40 1.58 -42.97
CA GLU A 837 13.82 0.34 -43.64
C GLU A 837 15.31 0.00 -43.45
N HIS A 838 16.13 1.03 -43.26
CA HIS A 838 17.55 0.90 -42.98
C HIS A 838 17.85 0.51 -41.52
N ALA A 839 16.91 0.73 -40.59
CA ALA A 839 17.06 0.48 -39.16
C ALA A 839 16.30 -0.77 -38.67
N ILE A 840 15.20 -1.15 -39.35
CA ILE A 840 14.34 -2.27 -38.98
C ILE A 840 14.33 -3.30 -40.11
N LYS A 841 14.70 -4.53 -39.80
CA LYS A 841 14.61 -5.70 -40.68
C LYS A 841 13.48 -6.61 -40.21
N VAL A 842 12.54 -6.92 -41.10
CA VAL A 842 11.44 -7.86 -40.84
C VAL A 842 11.50 -8.96 -41.88
N PHE A 843 11.52 -10.22 -41.45
CA PHE A 843 11.52 -11.35 -42.37
C PHE A 843 10.91 -12.60 -41.74
N ASP A 844 10.38 -13.48 -42.58
CA ASP A 844 9.74 -14.74 -42.18
C ASP A 844 10.68 -15.91 -42.55
N PRO A 845 11.37 -16.56 -41.58
CA PRO A 845 12.41 -17.55 -41.88
C PRO A 845 11.93 -18.78 -42.67
N SER A 846 10.62 -19.06 -42.64
CA SER A 846 10.02 -20.16 -43.42
C SER A 846 9.97 -19.92 -44.93
N GLU A 847 10.14 -18.68 -45.39
CA GLU A 847 10.15 -18.30 -46.81
C GLU A 847 11.57 -18.10 -47.37
N ASP A 848 12.61 -18.38 -46.58
CA ASP A 848 14.00 -18.32 -47.02
C ASP A 848 14.28 -19.29 -48.19
N LEU A 849 15.18 -18.89 -49.10
CA LEU A 849 15.63 -19.64 -50.29
C LEU A 849 16.13 -21.05 -49.95
N SER A 850 16.52 -21.28 -48.70
CA SER A 850 17.05 -22.55 -48.19
C SER A 850 15.99 -23.53 -47.66
N ARG A 851 14.72 -23.11 -47.48
CA ARG A 851 13.62 -23.85 -46.80
C ARG A 851 13.98 -24.42 -45.41
N ARG A 852 15.04 -23.91 -44.78
CA ARG A 852 15.43 -24.31 -43.42
C ARG A 852 14.59 -23.55 -42.40
N LYS A 853 14.06 -24.26 -41.40
CA LYS A 853 13.28 -23.62 -40.33
C LYS A 853 14.22 -23.06 -39.28
N LEU A 854 13.97 -21.82 -38.84
CA LEU A 854 14.65 -21.26 -37.69
C LEU A 854 13.99 -21.78 -36.41
N LYS A 855 14.77 -22.41 -35.52
CA LYS A 855 14.29 -22.94 -34.24
C LYS A 855 14.97 -22.24 -33.09
N VAL A 856 14.20 -21.94 -32.04
CA VAL A 856 14.72 -21.46 -30.77
C VAL A 856 14.62 -22.59 -29.74
N HIS A 857 15.72 -22.85 -29.05
CA HIS A 857 15.79 -23.75 -27.90
C HIS A 857 16.27 -22.94 -26.70
N ALA A 858 15.37 -22.66 -25.75
CA ALA A 858 15.66 -21.92 -24.54
C ALA A 858 15.50 -22.81 -23.31
N ASP A 859 16.59 -22.99 -22.58
CA ASP A 859 16.65 -23.64 -21.27
C ASP A 859 16.85 -22.54 -20.21
N THR A 860 15.74 -22.14 -19.59
CA THR A 860 15.72 -21.08 -18.60
C THR A 860 16.46 -21.49 -17.32
N PRO A 861 16.24 -22.70 -16.74
CA PRO A 861 17.03 -23.17 -15.59
C PRO A 861 18.54 -23.18 -15.84
N ALA A 862 18.98 -23.61 -17.02
CA ALA A 862 20.40 -23.64 -17.39
C ALA A 862 20.94 -22.29 -17.87
N GLN A 863 20.11 -21.24 -17.94
CA GLN A 863 20.45 -19.92 -18.49
C GLN A 863 21.15 -20.04 -19.85
N SER A 864 20.55 -20.83 -20.76
CA SER A 864 21.10 -21.07 -22.09
C SER A 864 20.03 -20.98 -23.17
N VAL A 865 20.28 -20.20 -24.22
CA VAL A 865 19.44 -20.14 -25.41
C VAL A 865 20.29 -20.32 -26.65
N VAL A 866 19.80 -21.14 -27.57
CA VAL A 866 20.39 -21.31 -28.90
C VAL A 866 19.29 -21.19 -29.96
N CYS A 867 19.55 -20.35 -30.94
CA CYS A 867 18.73 -20.20 -32.13
C CYS A 867 19.54 -20.73 -33.32
N TYR A 868 18.98 -21.68 -34.05
CA TYR A 868 19.70 -22.38 -35.10
C TYR A 868 18.81 -22.73 -36.30
N ARG A 869 19.44 -22.92 -37.44
CA ARG A 869 18.80 -23.34 -38.69
C ARG A 869 18.70 -24.86 -38.72
N ASP A 870 17.47 -25.38 -38.66
CA ASP A 870 17.25 -26.82 -38.68
C ASP A 870 17.43 -27.41 -40.09
N LYS A 871 17.90 -28.66 -40.17
CA LYS A 871 18.04 -29.35 -41.45
C LYS A 871 16.64 -29.63 -42.02
N PRO A 872 16.44 -29.55 -43.35
CA PRO A 872 15.17 -29.95 -43.94
C PRO A 872 14.91 -31.43 -43.61
N ALA A 873 13.69 -31.74 -43.16
CA ALA A 873 13.32 -33.11 -42.83
C ALA A 873 13.57 -34.01 -44.07
N ALA A 874 14.35 -35.08 -43.88
CA ALA A 874 14.60 -36.06 -44.94
C ALA A 874 13.29 -36.81 -45.22
N GLY A 875 12.49 -36.30 -46.18
CA GLY A 875 11.21 -36.93 -46.55
C GLY A 875 10.19 -35.99 -47.15
N SER A 876 10.54 -35.24 -48.20
CA SER A 876 9.58 -34.77 -49.20
C SER A 876 10.34 -34.43 -50.50
N ALA A 877 10.76 -35.47 -51.20
CA ALA A 877 11.09 -35.41 -52.62
C ALA A 877 9.91 -36.00 -53.39
#